data_AF-A0A9E2N6M2-F1
#
_entry.id   AF-A0A9E2N6M2-F1
#
_cell.length_a   1.000
_cell.length_b   1.000
_cell.length_c   1.000
_cell.angle_alpha   90.00
_cell.angle_beta   90.00
_cell.angle_gamma   90.00
#
_symmetry.space_group_name_H-M   'P 1'
#
loop_
_entity.id
_entity.type
_entity.pdbx_description
1 polymer ?
#
loop_
_entity_poly.entity_id
_entity_poly.type
_entity_poly.pdbx_seq_one_letter_code
_entity_poly.pdbx_strand_id
1 'polypeptide(L)'
;MTNAKAKILVVDDEKTNIDVLVGLLADDYKVVVAKSGEEALKRAQTDAPPDLILLDVIMPNMSGFDVCRRLKANESTRGIPVIFVTSKGEEGDEAEGFSLGAVDYVNKPFSPAILSARIRIHLAMVNQKHHLEQEVKDRTSELLQTQEALREAMGNLLTIKVAPGVFWLQIPEADLRILCGCPGEVVKLLMRKGLNNPAVKNGVNFETGPNVILLSDLLVQNGGFSNLAEFPVLQMLYRQGMMLPGHPNNTGIKPMLIGSSQQVRAQLEYIHRGNYGLLSREEILAAGIDKPAADMIMRIKLKFAFGQIREPSEFLDTLDIDGTPREIRNGAFVRRVGFNVFHFIYRGKSAEIDLNLPKDEVYQSPYPLVYHRVQQHYFAVLHTGEGDGWNTEHRSMGSVLMFQGRIYLIDASPGVINSLNALGIDISEVDGVFHTHSHDDHFGGLPDLIRTDRRLKYFATPLVRYAVTKKLAALMSLDEGKFEQFFDIQDLEFDTWNKFGGLEVMPVFSPHPVENNMFLFRALDWNGYRTYAHWADLSSFEVLDKMVGDGPGDIPLEYIQAVKNRYHHPADLKKLDVGGGLIHGATRDFVDDPSGRLLLAHLSRKVTAEEMEIGSETSFGAIDILIPGEQDHRRQKAFHYLQELFPETSNDEIRMLINGPIVEHNAGSIIRRVGDDIGFVEMIISGNVLYLNTDSGIRNHLGFGSFMGLRRMFRDDISDQGTYRAASHGAALRIHLPLFKAFLENNGLFEKLATRLENIHFLLNTWLFGEQISFVFLDRLSQAMDEISVSDGAIVDLKADPCLWLVRAGRVLMTDESGELLDVLAPGGFFGEHCYLAEGDRELKFQADGDCRLFRLPWQGLLDAPIIHWKMLEISEKRSRLSGASSKTDCTLHS
;
A
#
# COMPACT_ATOMS: atom_id res chain seq x y z
N MET A 1 54.55 14.63 -15.82
CA MET A 1 54.93 16.01 -15.46
C MET A 1 56.45 16.05 -15.34
N THR A 2 57.08 17.03 -15.99
CA THR A 2 58.52 17.29 -15.91
C THR A 2 58.91 17.59 -14.46
N ASN A 3 59.90 16.88 -13.93
CA ASN A 3 60.36 16.99 -12.53
C ASN A 3 61.18 18.29 -12.35
N ALA A 4 60.51 19.44 -12.39
CA ALA A 4 61.13 20.74 -12.19
C ALA A 4 61.49 20.90 -10.72
N LYS A 5 62.77 21.08 -10.40
CA LYS A 5 63.24 21.35 -9.03
C LYS A 5 62.62 22.65 -8.51
N ALA A 6 62.05 22.61 -7.31
CA ALA A 6 61.50 23.80 -6.65
C ALA A 6 62.57 24.90 -6.49
N LYS A 7 62.17 26.15 -6.67
CA LYS A 7 63.00 27.34 -6.67
C LYS A 7 63.01 27.98 -5.28
N ILE A 8 64.16 28.01 -4.63
CA ILE A 8 64.32 28.64 -3.30
C ILE A 8 65.08 29.96 -3.46
N LEU A 9 64.53 31.04 -2.92
CA LEU A 9 65.21 32.33 -2.84
C LEU A 9 65.89 32.47 -1.47
N VAL A 10 67.20 32.55 -1.45
CA VAL A 10 68.02 32.83 -0.26
C VAL A 10 68.33 34.31 -0.22
N VAL A 11 68.05 34.97 0.91
CA VAL A 11 68.20 36.41 1.09
C VAL A 11 69.02 36.67 2.35
N ASP A 12 70.23 37.17 2.18
CA ASP A 12 71.19 37.46 3.26
C ASP A 12 72.24 38.45 2.72
N ASP A 13 72.72 39.39 3.53
CA ASP A 13 73.73 40.37 3.10
C ASP A 13 75.17 39.86 3.26
N GLU A 14 75.39 38.85 4.10
CA GLU A 14 76.70 38.22 4.31
C GLU A 14 76.94 37.08 3.31
N LYS A 15 77.99 37.23 2.50
CA LYS A 15 78.37 36.23 1.49
C LYS A 15 78.61 34.83 2.08
N THR A 16 79.18 34.75 3.29
CA THR A 16 79.47 33.47 3.96
C THR A 16 78.20 32.68 4.26
N ASN A 17 77.13 33.35 4.71
CA ASN A 17 75.85 32.70 5.01
C ASN A 17 75.16 32.21 3.74
N ILE A 18 75.21 33.01 2.67
CA ILE A 18 74.75 32.62 1.33
C ILE A 18 75.47 31.36 0.86
N ASP A 19 76.80 31.34 0.90
CA ASP A 19 77.60 30.22 0.36
C ASP A 19 77.29 28.91 1.11
N VAL A 20 77.02 28.96 2.43
CA VAL A 20 76.58 27.81 3.23
C VAL A 20 75.19 27.31 2.80
N LEU A 21 74.22 28.21 2.66
CA LEU A 21 72.85 27.84 2.27
C LEU A 21 72.77 27.34 0.81
N VAL A 22 73.55 27.94 -0.09
CA VAL A 22 73.68 27.47 -1.48
C VAL A 22 74.30 26.08 -1.51
N GLY A 23 75.40 25.85 -0.78
CA GLY A 23 76.05 24.55 -0.71
C GLY A 23 75.15 23.45 -0.14
N LEU A 24 74.26 23.79 0.79
CA LEU A 24 73.30 22.86 1.37
C LEU A 24 72.14 22.50 0.42
N LEU A 25 71.68 23.45 -0.41
CA LEU A 25 70.40 23.34 -1.13
C LEU A 25 70.53 23.11 -2.64
N ALA A 26 71.70 23.38 -3.24
CA ALA A 26 71.86 23.34 -4.70
C ALA A 26 71.65 21.96 -5.34
N ASP A 27 71.90 20.88 -4.59
CA ASP A 27 71.72 19.51 -5.08
C ASP A 27 70.23 19.15 -5.26
N ASP A 28 69.36 19.65 -4.38
CA ASP A 28 67.94 19.30 -4.35
C ASP A 28 67.03 20.38 -4.97
N TYR A 29 67.45 21.65 -4.97
CA TYR A 29 66.63 22.80 -5.31
C TYR A 29 67.30 23.76 -6.31
N LYS A 30 66.49 24.53 -7.02
CA LYS A 30 66.99 25.66 -7.83
C LYS A 30 67.18 26.87 -6.92
N VAL A 31 68.39 27.07 -6.42
CA VAL A 31 68.70 28.17 -5.49
C VAL A 31 68.94 29.47 -6.25
N VAL A 32 68.26 30.53 -5.83
CA VAL A 32 68.45 31.91 -6.29
C VAL A 32 68.83 32.75 -5.10
N VAL A 33 69.74 33.70 -5.26
CA VAL A 33 70.25 34.53 -4.16
C VAL A 33 69.84 35.98 -4.34
N ALA A 34 69.53 36.69 -3.25
CA ALA A 34 69.44 38.14 -3.19
C ALA A 34 70.33 38.66 -2.05
N LYS A 35 71.04 39.77 -2.27
CA LYS A 35 71.95 40.35 -1.26
C LYS A 35 71.35 41.54 -0.51
N SER A 36 70.11 41.91 -0.82
CA SER A 36 69.37 42.96 -0.12
C SER A 36 67.86 42.69 -0.19
N GLY A 37 67.11 43.32 0.71
CA GLY A 37 65.66 43.24 0.73
C GLY A 37 65.00 43.75 -0.56
N GLU A 38 65.54 44.81 -1.19
CA GLU A 38 65.03 45.32 -2.47
C GLU A 38 65.22 44.31 -3.61
N GLU A 39 66.36 43.62 -3.64
CA GLU A 39 66.63 42.59 -4.62
C GLU A 39 65.72 41.37 -4.42
N ALA A 40 65.46 41.00 -3.16
CA ALA A 40 64.55 39.91 -2.82
C ALA A 40 63.12 40.17 -3.31
N LEU A 41 62.59 41.38 -3.06
CA LEU A 41 61.26 41.78 -3.52
C LEU A 41 61.14 41.76 -5.04
N LYS A 42 62.15 42.28 -5.76
CA LYS A 42 62.19 42.22 -7.24
C LYS A 42 62.18 40.79 -7.76
N ARG A 43 62.99 39.90 -7.15
CA ARG A 43 63.09 38.49 -7.57
C ARG A 43 61.84 37.68 -7.21
N ALA A 44 61.12 38.05 -6.15
CA ALA A 44 59.85 37.41 -5.78
C ALA A 44 58.70 37.75 -6.74
N GLN A 45 58.77 38.90 -7.43
CA GLN A 45 57.72 39.40 -8.33
C GLN A 45 57.97 39.10 -9.82
N THR A 46 58.94 38.25 -10.15
CA THR A 46 59.20 37.85 -11.54
C THR A 46 58.17 36.84 -12.06
N ASP A 47 58.08 36.66 -13.38
CA ASP A 47 57.20 35.67 -14.05
C ASP A 47 57.40 34.22 -13.57
N ALA A 48 58.55 33.92 -12.95
CA ALA A 48 58.82 32.65 -12.28
C ALA A 48 59.16 32.91 -10.81
N PRO A 49 58.17 33.12 -9.92
CA PRO A 49 58.41 33.40 -8.50
C PRO A 49 59.09 32.20 -7.80
N PRO A 50 59.75 32.44 -6.65
CA PRO A 50 60.27 31.35 -5.83
C PRO A 50 59.13 30.59 -5.14
N ASP A 51 59.33 29.30 -4.94
CA ASP A 51 58.43 28.41 -4.21
C ASP A 51 58.61 28.51 -2.69
N LEU A 52 59.77 29.03 -2.23
CA LEU A 52 60.07 29.31 -0.83
C LEU A 52 61.16 30.37 -0.70
N ILE A 53 61.09 31.19 0.35
CA ILE A 53 62.08 32.23 0.64
C ILE A 53 62.73 31.94 1.99
N LEU A 54 64.06 31.83 2.01
CA LEU A 54 64.89 31.87 3.23
C LEU A 54 65.38 33.30 3.39
N LEU A 55 65.05 33.94 4.51
CA LEU A 55 65.22 35.37 4.69
C LEU A 55 65.96 35.69 5.99
N ASP A 56 67.06 36.42 5.93
CA ASP A 56 67.65 37.01 7.13
C ASP A 56 66.84 38.23 7.59
N VAL A 57 66.73 38.40 8.91
CA VAL A 57 66.11 39.56 9.55
C VAL A 57 67.06 40.74 9.62
N ILE A 58 68.34 40.49 9.92
CA ILE A 58 69.36 41.53 10.10
C ILE A 58 69.99 41.81 8.74
N MET A 59 69.57 42.89 8.09
CA MET A 59 70.14 43.34 6.82
C MET A 59 70.19 44.87 6.78
N PRO A 60 71.17 45.46 6.06
CA PRO A 60 71.29 46.90 5.91
C PRO A 60 70.15 47.50 5.09
N ASN A 61 69.74 48.72 5.44
CA ASN A 61 68.66 49.52 4.83
C ASN A 61 67.24 48.98 5.04
N MET A 62 66.99 47.69 4.77
CA MET A 62 65.67 47.07 4.89
C MET A 62 65.78 45.75 5.67
N SER A 63 65.06 45.67 6.79
CA SER A 63 65.03 44.45 7.61
C SER A 63 64.27 43.33 6.90
N GLY A 64 64.59 42.07 7.25
CA GLY A 64 63.80 40.93 6.78
C GLY A 64 62.33 40.98 7.20
N PHE A 65 62.01 41.60 8.35
CA PHE A 65 60.62 41.83 8.76
C PHE A 65 59.88 42.75 7.77
N ASP A 66 60.53 43.81 7.30
CA ASP A 66 59.93 44.72 6.31
C ASP A 66 59.74 44.03 4.95
N VAL A 67 60.67 43.16 4.55
CA VAL A 67 60.56 42.35 3.33
C VAL A 67 59.39 41.38 3.45
N CYS A 68 59.28 40.61 4.54
CA CYS A 68 58.18 39.68 4.75
C CYS A 68 56.82 40.40 4.74
N ARG A 69 56.71 41.52 5.45
CA ARG A 69 55.48 42.33 5.48
C ARG A 69 55.05 42.74 4.06
N ARG A 70 55.98 43.18 3.22
CA ARG A 70 55.71 43.59 1.83
C ARG A 70 55.35 42.40 0.94
N LEU A 71 55.98 41.24 1.13
CA LEU A 71 55.65 40.01 0.40
C LEU A 71 54.24 39.52 0.73
N LYS A 72 53.84 39.58 2.01
CA LYS A 72 52.51 39.15 2.46
C LYS A 72 51.40 40.12 2.13
N ALA A 73 51.71 41.41 1.98
CA ALA A 73 50.74 42.43 1.55
C ALA A 73 50.40 42.36 0.05
N ASN A 74 51.22 41.73 -0.79
CA ASN A 74 51.01 41.67 -2.23
C ASN A 74 50.35 40.34 -2.64
N GLU A 75 49.22 40.39 -3.36
CA GLU A 75 48.46 39.21 -3.78
C GLU A 75 49.27 38.18 -4.57
N SER A 76 50.21 38.64 -5.40
CA SER A 76 51.06 37.77 -6.23
C SER A 76 52.12 37.01 -5.43
N THR A 77 52.52 37.52 -4.27
CA THR A 77 53.62 36.95 -3.46
C THR A 77 53.18 36.44 -2.09
N ARG A 78 51.96 36.77 -1.63
CA ARG A 78 51.49 36.43 -0.27
C ARG A 78 51.47 34.93 0.01
N GLY A 79 51.27 34.13 -1.03
CA GLY A 79 51.23 32.66 -0.96
C GLY A 79 52.60 32.00 -0.77
N ILE A 80 53.71 32.71 -1.01
CA ILE A 80 55.05 32.15 -0.95
C ILE A 80 55.46 31.97 0.53
N PRO A 81 55.83 30.77 0.99
CA PRO A 81 56.30 30.54 2.35
C PRO A 81 57.63 31.27 2.58
N VAL A 82 57.70 32.01 3.69
CA VAL A 82 58.91 32.70 4.15
C VAL A 82 59.38 32.04 5.44
N ILE A 83 60.62 31.56 5.44
CA ILE A 83 61.30 31.04 6.63
C ILE A 83 62.40 32.03 7.01
N PHE A 84 62.36 32.55 8.22
CA PHE A 84 63.44 33.38 8.72
C PHE A 84 64.65 32.52 9.08
N VAL A 85 65.84 32.93 8.65
CA VAL A 85 67.12 32.30 9.01
C VAL A 85 68.06 33.39 9.51
N THR A 86 68.13 33.58 10.83
CA THR A 86 68.77 34.78 11.40
C THR A 86 69.50 34.53 12.72
N SER A 87 70.38 35.45 13.11
CA SER A 87 71.07 35.45 14.42
C SER A 87 70.26 36.16 15.51
N LYS A 88 69.13 36.79 15.16
CA LYS A 88 68.19 37.42 16.10
C LYS A 88 67.31 36.33 16.72
N GLY A 89 67.47 36.04 18.02
CA GLY A 89 66.94 34.82 18.63
C GLY A 89 66.15 34.99 19.92
N GLU A 90 65.71 36.21 20.26
CA GLU A 90 64.83 36.45 21.41
C GLU A 90 63.38 36.03 21.09
N GLU A 91 62.63 35.54 22.10
CA GLU A 91 61.24 35.10 21.92
C GLU A 91 60.33 36.17 21.27
N GLY A 92 60.59 37.44 21.55
CA GLY A 92 59.84 38.56 20.98
C GLY A 92 60.01 38.70 19.46
N ASP A 93 61.19 38.35 18.93
CA ASP A 93 61.51 38.46 17.50
C ASP A 93 60.89 37.32 16.69
N GLU A 94 60.84 36.13 17.26
CA GLU A 94 60.17 34.98 16.67
C GLU A 94 58.65 35.20 16.61
N ALA A 95 58.06 35.72 17.69
CA ALA A 95 56.65 36.09 17.73
C ALA A 95 56.31 37.19 16.70
N GLU A 96 57.17 38.21 16.55
CA GLU A 96 57.01 39.24 15.51
C GLU A 96 57.06 38.61 14.11
N GLY A 97 58.03 37.73 13.83
CA GLY A 97 58.17 37.06 12.54
C GLY A 97 56.92 36.26 12.14
N PHE A 98 56.36 35.49 13.06
CA PHE A 98 55.11 34.75 12.83
C PHE A 98 53.92 35.67 12.64
N SER A 99 53.82 36.77 13.41
CA SER A 99 52.73 37.74 13.26
C SER A 99 52.70 38.42 11.88
N LEU A 100 53.86 38.55 11.24
CA LEU A 100 54.01 39.11 9.88
C LEU A 100 53.72 38.09 8.76
N GLY A 101 53.42 36.83 9.12
CA GLY A 101 53.05 35.76 8.20
C GLY A 101 54.20 34.87 7.73
N ALA A 102 55.37 34.91 8.39
CA ALA A 102 56.37 33.86 8.17
C ALA A 102 55.83 32.50 8.61
N VAL A 103 56.25 31.44 7.93
CA VAL A 103 55.79 30.07 8.22
C VAL A 103 56.72 29.33 9.17
N ASP A 104 57.94 29.83 9.36
CA ASP A 104 58.94 29.24 10.24
C ASP A 104 60.06 30.23 10.61
N TYR A 105 60.80 29.94 11.68
CA TYR A 105 61.90 30.74 12.21
C TYR A 105 63.07 29.84 12.63
N VAL A 106 64.28 30.13 12.16
CA VAL A 106 65.48 29.30 12.37
C VAL A 106 66.66 30.16 12.84
N ASN A 107 67.12 29.92 14.06
CA ASN A 107 68.26 30.65 14.65
C ASN A 107 69.61 30.15 14.11
N LYS A 108 70.54 31.08 13.86
CA LYS A 108 71.95 30.81 13.57
C LYS A 108 72.74 30.64 14.88
N PRO A 109 73.62 29.61 15.03
CA PRO A 109 73.94 28.58 14.05
C PRO A 109 72.86 27.50 13.94
N PHE A 110 72.49 27.11 12.71
CA PHE A 110 71.47 26.10 12.44
C PHE A 110 72.07 24.74 12.07
N SER A 111 71.34 23.66 12.36
CA SER A 111 71.68 22.33 11.85
C SER A 111 71.22 22.19 10.39
N PRO A 112 72.13 21.86 9.45
CA PRO A 112 71.78 21.68 8.03
C PRO A 112 70.67 20.65 7.82
N ALA A 113 70.70 19.54 8.58
CA ALA A 113 69.69 18.50 8.48
C ALA A 113 68.28 18.98 8.91
N ILE A 114 68.21 19.83 9.93
CA ILE A 114 66.95 20.40 10.43
C ILE A 114 66.39 21.42 9.44
N LEU A 115 67.23 22.32 8.91
CA LEU A 115 66.80 23.32 7.93
C LEU A 115 66.26 22.65 6.65
N SER A 116 66.96 21.64 6.12
CA SER A 116 66.47 20.88 4.95
C SER A 116 65.16 20.15 5.22
N ALA A 117 64.95 19.64 6.45
CA ALA A 117 63.67 19.03 6.83
C ALA A 117 62.53 20.05 6.86
N ARG A 118 62.75 21.23 7.45
CA ARG A 118 61.77 22.35 7.48
C ARG A 118 61.39 22.80 6.07
N ILE A 119 62.37 22.99 5.20
CA ILE A 119 62.14 23.35 3.77
C ILE A 119 61.28 22.29 3.07
N ARG A 120 61.59 21.00 3.21
CA ARG A 120 60.80 19.92 2.61
C ARG A 120 59.34 19.92 3.10
N ILE A 121 59.13 20.11 4.40
CA ILE A 121 57.80 20.14 5.00
C ILE A 121 56.96 21.29 4.43
N HIS A 122 57.51 22.51 4.39
CA HIS A 122 56.78 23.67 3.87
C HIS A 122 56.49 23.58 2.37
N LEU A 123 57.43 23.09 1.56
CA LEU A 123 57.19 22.85 0.14
C LEU A 123 56.13 21.77 -0.10
N ALA A 124 56.14 20.69 0.68
CA ALA A 124 55.12 19.64 0.59
C ALA A 124 53.72 20.17 0.91
N MET A 125 53.59 21.02 1.95
CA MET A 125 52.31 21.63 2.31
C MET A 125 51.76 22.56 1.22
N VAL A 126 52.62 23.37 0.59
CA VAL A 126 52.21 24.23 -0.54
C VAL A 126 51.74 23.40 -1.74
N ASN A 127 52.50 22.35 -2.08
CA ASN A 127 52.12 21.45 -3.17
C ASN A 127 50.79 20.73 -2.90
N GLN A 128 50.57 20.27 -1.66
CA GLN A 128 49.33 19.63 -1.25
C GLN A 128 48.15 20.60 -1.31
N LYS A 129 48.32 21.86 -0.88
CA LYS A 129 47.30 22.89 -0.98
C LYS A 129 46.90 23.15 -2.43
N HIS A 130 47.87 23.29 -3.33
CA HIS A 130 47.58 23.48 -4.76
C HIS A 130 46.90 22.26 -5.39
N HIS A 131 47.28 21.04 -4.99
CA HIS A 131 46.61 19.82 -5.45
C HIS A 131 45.14 19.78 -5.00
N LEU A 132 44.87 20.10 -3.73
CA LEU A 132 43.51 20.18 -3.19
C LEU A 132 42.67 21.28 -3.84
N GLU A 133 43.24 22.47 -4.07
CA GLU A 133 42.54 23.56 -4.79
C GLU A 133 42.15 23.14 -6.21
N GLN A 134 43.01 22.39 -6.89
CA GLN A 134 42.73 21.85 -8.21
C GLN A 134 41.65 20.75 -8.16
N GLU A 135 41.73 19.83 -7.20
CA GLU A 135 40.76 18.76 -7.02
C GLU A 135 39.36 19.31 -6.67
N VAL A 136 39.28 20.32 -5.80
CA VAL A 136 38.02 21.03 -5.51
C VAL A 136 37.44 21.68 -6.76
N LYS A 137 38.28 22.31 -7.58
CA LYS A 137 37.85 22.95 -8.83
C LYS A 137 37.31 21.93 -9.82
N ASP A 138 38.04 20.83 -10.03
CA ASP A 138 37.66 19.75 -10.94
C ASP A 138 36.35 19.09 -10.46
N ARG A 139 36.22 18.83 -9.15
CA ARG A 139 35.01 18.25 -8.56
C ARG A 139 33.80 19.19 -8.63
N THR A 140 34.03 20.50 -8.48
CA THR A 140 32.97 21.51 -8.62
C THR A 140 32.46 21.58 -10.06
N SER A 141 33.36 21.50 -11.04
CA SER A 141 32.97 21.44 -12.46
C SER A 141 32.21 20.15 -12.80
N GLU A 142 32.63 18.99 -12.27
CA GLU A 142 31.93 17.72 -12.43
C GLU A 142 30.53 17.75 -11.80
N LEU A 143 30.39 18.36 -10.62
CA LEU A 143 29.10 18.56 -9.96
C LEU A 143 28.17 19.44 -10.78
N LEU A 144 28.67 20.56 -11.34
CA LEU A 144 27.88 21.45 -12.18
C LEU A 144 27.39 20.76 -13.47
N GLN A 145 28.27 19.99 -14.13
CA GLN A 145 27.90 19.20 -15.31
C GLN A 145 26.85 18.12 -14.97
N THR A 146 27.01 17.44 -13.84
CA THR A 146 26.04 16.45 -13.37
C THR A 146 24.70 17.12 -13.05
N GLN A 147 24.72 18.30 -12.42
CA GLN A 147 23.52 19.06 -12.08
C GLN A 147 22.78 19.56 -13.33
N GLU A 148 23.52 19.96 -14.37
CA GLU A 148 22.96 20.43 -15.65
C GLU A 148 22.39 19.26 -16.47
N ALA A 149 23.09 18.12 -16.55
CA ALA A 149 22.58 16.89 -17.16
C ALA A 149 21.34 16.34 -16.43
N LEU A 150 21.31 16.40 -15.09
CA LEU A 150 20.15 16.04 -14.29
C LEU A 150 18.98 16.99 -14.56
N ARG A 151 19.24 18.30 -14.70
CA ARG A 151 18.23 19.31 -15.02
C ARG A 151 17.66 19.13 -16.44
N GLU A 152 18.49 18.77 -17.43
CA GLU A 152 18.02 18.42 -18.78
C GLU A 152 17.22 17.10 -18.80
N ALA A 153 17.60 16.12 -17.98
CA ALA A 153 16.83 14.88 -17.81
C ALA A 153 15.49 15.15 -17.11
N MET A 154 15.46 16.04 -16.12
CA MET A 154 14.28 16.44 -15.34
C MET A 154 13.37 17.44 -16.07
N GLY A 155 13.80 18.12 -17.14
CA GLY A 155 12.92 18.95 -17.98
C GLY A 155 11.90 18.14 -18.81
N ASN A 156 11.95 16.81 -18.73
CA ASN A 156 11.22 15.91 -19.61
C ASN A 156 9.99 15.29 -18.94
N LEU A 157 9.06 14.83 -19.80
CA LEU A 157 8.03 13.89 -19.41
C LEU A 157 8.70 12.58 -18.98
N LEU A 158 8.62 12.27 -17.68
CA LEU A 158 9.18 11.07 -17.06
C LEU A 158 8.04 10.14 -16.63
N THR A 159 8.15 8.86 -16.99
CA THR A 159 7.21 7.82 -16.57
C THR A 159 7.94 6.76 -15.77
N ILE A 160 7.42 6.45 -14.58
CA ILE A 160 7.93 5.40 -13.69
C ILE A 160 6.80 4.38 -13.49
N LYS A 161 7.03 3.12 -13.83
CA LYS A 161 6.11 2.03 -13.48
C LYS A 161 6.27 1.74 -11.98
N VAL A 162 5.24 2.04 -11.19
CA VAL A 162 5.25 1.86 -9.73
C VAL A 162 4.93 0.40 -9.38
N ALA A 163 3.88 -0.14 -10.01
CA ALA A 163 3.40 -1.52 -9.94
C ALA A 163 2.61 -1.87 -11.21
N PRO A 164 2.22 -3.13 -11.45
CA PRO A 164 1.20 -3.45 -12.46
C PRO A 164 -0.02 -2.53 -12.36
N GLY A 165 -0.43 -1.94 -13.50
CA GLY A 165 -1.55 -1.00 -13.56
C GLY A 165 -1.36 0.32 -12.79
N VAL A 166 -0.16 0.62 -12.26
CA VAL A 166 0.11 1.87 -11.50
C VAL A 166 1.38 2.54 -12.00
N PHE A 167 1.26 3.79 -12.40
CA PHE A 167 2.36 4.60 -12.94
C PHE A 167 2.46 5.95 -12.25
N TRP A 168 3.67 6.48 -12.21
CA TRP A 168 3.96 7.85 -11.82
C TRP A 168 4.46 8.59 -13.05
N LEU A 169 3.71 9.59 -13.48
CA LEU A 169 4.09 10.46 -14.59
C LEU A 169 4.43 11.84 -14.05
N GLN A 170 5.61 12.35 -14.37
CA GLN A 170 6.08 13.64 -13.90
C GLN A 170 6.47 14.55 -15.07
N ILE A 171 6.02 15.79 -15.01
CA ILE A 171 6.40 16.86 -15.94
C ILE A 171 6.84 18.06 -15.08
N PRO A 172 8.11 18.12 -14.66
CA PRO A 172 8.58 19.14 -13.73
C PRO A 172 8.38 20.58 -14.23
N GLU A 173 8.57 20.84 -15.52
CA GLU A 173 8.37 22.16 -16.12
C GLU A 173 6.91 22.64 -16.10
N ALA A 174 5.96 21.70 -16.04
CA ALA A 174 4.54 21.99 -15.90
C ALA A 174 4.06 21.97 -14.44
N ASP A 175 4.96 21.69 -13.47
CA ASP A 175 4.64 21.34 -12.08
C ASP A 175 3.54 20.26 -11.99
N LEU A 176 3.69 19.18 -12.78
CA LEU A 176 2.76 18.05 -12.75
C LEU A 176 3.44 16.79 -12.21
N ARG A 177 2.77 16.16 -11.26
CA ARG A 177 3.09 14.86 -10.66
C ARG A 177 1.80 14.06 -10.64
N ILE A 178 1.63 13.18 -11.62
CA ILE A 178 0.39 12.44 -11.88
C ILE A 178 0.54 11.02 -11.35
N LEU A 179 -0.32 10.66 -10.40
CA LEU A 179 -0.54 9.26 -10.02
C LEU A 179 -1.52 8.65 -11.02
N CYS A 180 -1.08 7.68 -11.81
CA CYS A 180 -1.92 6.98 -12.78
C CYS A 180 -2.30 5.61 -12.24
N GLY A 181 -3.59 5.40 -11.95
CA GLY A 181 -4.10 4.26 -11.19
C GLY A 181 -3.92 4.49 -9.67
N CYS A 182 -4.97 4.27 -8.89
CA CYS A 182 -4.95 4.48 -7.45
C CYS A 182 -5.59 3.30 -6.69
N PRO A 183 -5.01 2.09 -6.76
CA PRO A 183 -5.50 0.96 -5.97
C PRO A 183 -5.27 1.18 -4.47
N GLY A 184 -5.80 0.27 -3.65
CA GLY A 184 -5.55 0.28 -2.20
C GLY A 184 -4.06 0.27 -1.85
N GLU A 185 -3.70 0.93 -0.75
CA GLU A 185 -2.33 1.04 -0.22
C GLU A 185 -1.32 1.78 -1.14
N VAL A 186 -1.77 2.42 -2.23
CA VAL A 186 -0.88 3.07 -3.19
C VAL A 186 0.00 4.16 -2.56
N VAL A 187 -0.50 4.88 -1.55
CA VAL A 187 0.29 5.92 -0.84
C VAL A 187 1.52 5.31 -0.17
N LYS A 188 1.36 4.19 0.55
CA LYS A 188 2.46 3.46 1.18
C LYS A 188 3.47 2.96 0.14
N LEU A 189 2.97 2.49 -1.01
CA LEU A 189 3.82 2.07 -2.12
C LEU A 189 4.65 3.24 -2.70
N LEU A 190 4.03 4.41 -2.89
CA LEU A 190 4.72 5.61 -3.35
C LEU A 190 5.79 6.07 -2.36
N MET A 191 5.49 6.06 -1.06
CA MET A 191 6.46 6.39 0.00
C MET A 191 7.66 5.45 -0.03
N ARG A 192 7.44 4.13 -0.12
CA ARG A 192 8.53 3.13 -0.22
C ARG A 192 9.36 3.25 -1.48
N LYS A 193 8.77 3.74 -2.57
CA LYS A 193 9.48 4.02 -3.84
C LYS A 193 10.19 5.38 -3.84
N GLY A 194 10.09 6.15 -2.74
CA GLY A 194 10.70 7.48 -2.64
C GLY A 194 10.03 8.53 -3.54
N LEU A 195 8.75 8.36 -3.85
CA LEU A 195 7.96 9.32 -4.65
C LEU A 195 7.23 10.34 -3.74
N ASN A 196 7.02 9.99 -2.47
CA ASN A 196 6.57 10.89 -1.42
C ASN A 196 7.72 11.07 -0.41
N ASN A 197 8.42 12.21 -0.46
CA ASN A 197 9.59 12.47 0.39
C ASN A 197 9.32 13.63 1.35
N PRO A 198 9.90 13.60 2.57
CA PRO A 198 9.95 14.77 3.44
C PRO A 198 10.63 15.94 2.72
N ALA A 199 10.06 17.13 2.86
CA ALA A 199 10.54 18.35 2.26
C ALA A 199 10.34 19.54 3.21
N VAL A 200 11.12 20.60 2.99
CA VAL A 200 11.03 21.84 3.75
C VAL A 200 10.92 23.01 2.80
N LYS A 201 9.93 23.88 3.00
CA LYS A 201 9.75 25.11 2.24
C LYS A 201 9.40 26.23 3.20
N ASN A 202 10.14 27.33 3.15
CA ASN A 202 9.97 28.47 4.05
C ASN A 202 9.93 28.09 5.54
N GLY A 203 10.72 27.08 5.95
CA GLY A 203 10.77 26.59 7.33
C GLY A 203 9.61 25.69 7.77
N VAL A 204 8.66 25.37 6.88
CA VAL A 204 7.57 24.43 7.14
C VAL A 204 7.93 23.06 6.56
N ASN A 205 7.85 22.02 7.41
CA ASN A 205 8.03 20.63 7.01
C ASN A 205 6.73 20.08 6.42
N PHE A 206 6.82 19.38 5.29
CA PHE A 206 5.70 18.74 4.62
C PHE A 206 6.22 17.52 3.84
N GLU A 207 5.33 16.73 3.24
CA GLU A 207 5.70 15.63 2.33
C GLU A 207 5.43 16.02 0.88
N THR A 208 6.25 15.56 -0.07
CA THR A 208 5.92 15.66 -1.50
C THR A 208 4.92 14.58 -1.89
N GLY A 209 4.33 14.72 -3.08
CA GLY A 209 3.45 13.70 -3.63
C GLY A 209 2.84 14.11 -4.96
N PRO A 210 1.86 13.33 -5.45
CA PRO A 210 1.14 13.68 -6.66
C PRO A 210 0.35 14.97 -6.45
N ASN A 211 0.01 15.67 -7.52
CA ASN A 211 -0.96 16.77 -7.50
C ASN A 211 -2.10 16.56 -8.50
N VAL A 212 -2.06 15.45 -9.25
CA VAL A 212 -3.11 14.98 -10.14
C VAL A 212 -3.25 13.46 -9.99
N ILE A 213 -4.48 12.95 -10.06
CA ILE A 213 -4.77 11.51 -10.09
C ILE A 213 -5.49 11.19 -11.40
N LEU A 214 -4.91 10.29 -12.21
CA LEU A 214 -5.60 9.65 -13.32
C LEU A 214 -6.28 8.38 -12.83
N LEU A 215 -7.62 8.39 -12.87
CA LEU A 215 -8.48 7.28 -12.49
C LEU A 215 -8.49 6.20 -13.59
N SER A 216 -8.49 4.94 -13.18
CA SER A 216 -8.77 3.80 -14.04
C SER A 216 -10.18 3.91 -14.61
N ASP A 217 -10.38 3.49 -15.85
CA ASP A 217 -11.72 3.34 -16.41
C ASP A 217 -12.48 2.21 -15.68
N LEU A 218 -11.78 1.16 -15.26
CA LEU A 218 -12.33 0.04 -14.50
C LEU A 218 -12.43 0.37 -13.01
N LEU A 219 -13.53 -0.01 -12.38
CA LEU A 219 -13.69 0.04 -10.92
C LEU A 219 -12.84 -1.03 -10.24
N VAL A 220 -12.84 -2.25 -10.78
CA VAL A 220 -12.11 -3.41 -10.26
C VAL A 220 -11.33 -4.08 -11.38
N GLN A 221 -10.16 -4.60 -11.02
CA GLN A 221 -9.30 -5.39 -11.89
C GLN A 221 -8.77 -6.60 -11.12
N ASN A 222 -9.02 -7.81 -11.66
CA ASN A 222 -8.63 -9.10 -11.06
C ASN A 222 -9.01 -9.23 -9.57
N GLY A 223 -10.17 -8.64 -9.24
CA GLY A 223 -10.79 -8.65 -7.91
C GLY A 223 -10.23 -7.64 -6.90
N GLY A 224 -9.37 -6.70 -7.29
CA GLY A 224 -8.99 -5.54 -6.47
C GLY A 224 -9.54 -4.22 -7.03
N PHE A 225 -9.88 -3.26 -6.17
CA PHE A 225 -10.26 -1.91 -6.61
C PHE A 225 -9.11 -1.19 -7.31
N SER A 226 -9.45 -0.55 -8.42
CA SER A 226 -8.51 0.26 -9.20
C SER A 226 -8.48 1.72 -8.77
N ASN A 227 -9.56 2.20 -8.12
CA ASN A 227 -9.76 3.60 -7.75
C ASN A 227 -10.18 3.75 -6.28
N LEU A 228 -9.24 4.04 -5.39
CA LEU A 228 -9.44 4.44 -3.98
C LEU A 228 -8.70 5.76 -3.73
N ALA A 229 -9.32 6.88 -4.11
CA ALA A 229 -8.65 8.17 -4.16
C ALA A 229 -8.58 8.94 -2.83
N GLU A 230 -9.26 8.50 -1.76
CA GLU A 230 -9.33 9.22 -0.48
C GLU A 230 -7.94 9.50 0.09
N PHE A 231 -7.13 8.47 0.38
CA PHE A 231 -5.79 8.67 0.95
C PHE A 231 -4.83 9.45 0.05
N PRO A 232 -4.75 9.19 -1.27
CA PRO A 232 -4.00 10.04 -2.19
C PRO A 232 -4.43 11.52 -2.16
N VAL A 233 -5.73 11.81 -2.01
CA VAL A 233 -6.24 13.18 -1.89
C VAL A 233 -5.92 13.77 -0.52
N LEU A 234 -6.12 13.03 0.57
CA LEU A 234 -5.75 13.47 1.93
C LEU A 234 -4.25 13.79 2.03
N GLN A 235 -3.41 13.00 1.35
CA GLN A 235 -1.98 13.29 1.19
C GLN A 235 -1.78 14.68 0.57
N MET A 236 -2.44 15.00 -0.54
CA MET A 236 -2.36 16.31 -1.21
C MET A 236 -2.83 17.46 -0.33
N LEU A 237 -4.00 17.32 0.30
CA LEU A 237 -4.62 18.41 1.05
C LEU A 237 -3.86 18.72 2.35
N TYR A 238 -3.51 17.68 3.11
CA TYR A 238 -3.01 17.82 4.48
C TYR A 238 -1.51 17.57 4.60
N ARG A 239 -0.96 16.48 4.05
CA ARG A 239 0.48 16.17 4.19
C ARG A 239 1.38 17.00 3.28
N GLN A 240 0.91 17.38 2.09
CA GLN A 240 1.57 18.37 1.24
C GLN A 240 1.17 19.81 1.61
N GLY A 241 0.08 19.97 2.38
CA GLY A 241 -0.45 21.25 2.85
C GLY A 241 -1.00 22.14 1.74
N MET A 242 -1.62 21.57 0.70
CA MET A 242 -2.23 22.34 -0.39
C MET A 242 -3.51 23.06 0.04
N MET A 243 -4.17 22.61 1.11
CA MET A 243 -5.41 23.22 1.64
C MET A 243 -5.22 23.92 2.99
N LEU A 244 -4.07 23.70 3.65
CA LEU A 244 -3.81 24.26 4.98
C LEU A 244 -3.60 25.78 4.91
N PRO A 245 -4.38 26.60 5.66
CA PRO A 245 -4.21 28.05 5.66
C PRO A 245 -2.80 28.48 6.08
N GLY A 246 -2.19 29.39 5.33
CA GLY A 246 -0.83 29.90 5.61
C GLY A 246 0.31 28.94 5.26
N HIS A 247 0.02 27.72 4.78
CA HIS A 247 1.04 26.77 4.36
C HIS A 247 1.68 27.19 3.02
N PRO A 248 3.01 27.05 2.82
CA PRO A 248 3.70 27.55 1.62
C PRO A 248 3.35 26.82 0.32
N ASN A 249 2.63 25.70 0.38
CA ASN A 249 2.08 25.00 -0.78
C ASN A 249 0.59 25.30 -1.03
N ASN A 250 -0.07 26.03 -0.13
CA ASN A 250 -1.40 26.55 -0.38
C ASN A 250 -1.28 27.80 -1.27
N THR A 251 -1.13 27.57 -2.58
CA THR A 251 -1.01 28.62 -3.61
C THR A 251 -2.35 29.02 -4.22
N GLY A 252 -3.46 28.44 -3.74
CA GLY A 252 -4.79 28.53 -4.36
C GLY A 252 -5.00 27.57 -5.54
N ILE A 253 -3.96 26.86 -5.98
CA ILE A 253 -4.06 25.84 -7.02
C ILE A 253 -4.56 24.53 -6.38
N LYS A 254 -5.69 24.02 -6.86
CA LYS A 254 -6.27 22.77 -6.36
C LYS A 254 -5.56 21.55 -6.97
N PRO A 255 -5.47 20.44 -6.22
CA PRO A 255 -5.23 19.13 -6.81
C PRO A 255 -6.34 18.74 -7.77
N MET A 256 -6.07 17.80 -8.68
CA MET A 256 -7.00 17.46 -9.76
C MET A 256 -7.27 15.95 -9.87
N LEU A 257 -8.53 15.57 -10.08
CA LEU A 257 -8.93 14.22 -10.50
C LEU A 257 -9.23 14.22 -12.00
N ILE A 258 -8.65 13.28 -12.74
CA ILE A 258 -8.86 13.16 -14.19
C ILE A 258 -9.28 11.73 -14.53
N GLY A 259 -10.23 11.55 -15.44
CA GLY A 259 -10.78 10.24 -15.78
C GLY A 259 -12.07 10.31 -16.59
N SER A 260 -12.84 9.23 -16.69
CA SER A 260 -14.19 9.31 -17.25
C SER A 260 -15.11 10.13 -16.33
N SER A 261 -16.09 10.85 -16.89
CA SER A 261 -17.03 11.66 -16.09
C SER A 261 -17.73 10.86 -14.99
N GLN A 262 -18.04 9.58 -15.27
CA GLN A 262 -18.63 8.66 -14.30
C GLN A 262 -17.66 8.35 -13.15
N GLN A 263 -16.41 7.98 -13.47
CA GLN A 263 -15.40 7.66 -12.45
C GLN A 263 -15.03 8.87 -11.60
N VAL A 264 -14.92 10.06 -12.22
CA VAL A 264 -14.68 11.30 -11.51
C VAL A 264 -15.81 11.60 -10.53
N ARG A 265 -17.08 11.51 -10.96
CA ARG A 265 -18.23 11.74 -10.09
C ARG A 265 -18.28 10.74 -8.92
N ALA A 266 -18.11 9.45 -9.21
CA ALA A 266 -18.09 8.39 -8.21
C ALA A 266 -17.00 8.65 -7.15
N GLN A 267 -15.79 9.04 -7.56
CA GLN A 267 -14.70 9.32 -6.64
C GLN A 267 -14.90 10.62 -5.83
N LEU A 268 -15.53 11.65 -6.40
CA LEU A 268 -15.91 12.84 -5.61
C LEU A 268 -16.89 12.46 -4.50
N GLU A 269 -17.96 11.73 -4.83
CA GLU A 269 -18.92 11.28 -3.82
C GLU A 269 -18.26 10.37 -2.78
N TYR A 270 -17.44 9.42 -3.22
CA TYR A 270 -16.65 8.54 -2.36
C TYR A 270 -15.79 9.32 -1.36
N ILE A 271 -15.04 10.33 -1.82
CA ILE A 271 -14.21 11.20 -0.96
C ILE A 271 -15.08 12.02 0.00
N HIS A 272 -16.25 12.49 -0.45
CA HIS A 272 -17.17 13.23 0.41
C HIS A 272 -17.63 12.37 1.60
N ARG A 273 -18.02 11.13 1.31
CA ARG A 273 -18.39 10.11 2.30
C ARG A 273 -17.20 9.63 3.13
N GLY A 274 -15.99 9.64 2.57
CA GLY A 274 -14.75 9.34 3.29
C GLY A 274 -14.41 10.39 4.35
N ASN A 275 -14.61 11.66 4.03
CA ASN A 275 -14.32 12.76 4.95
C ASN A 275 -15.38 12.93 6.05
N TYR A 276 -16.65 12.64 5.74
CA TYR A 276 -17.76 12.99 6.62
C TYR A 276 -18.83 11.92 6.79
N GLY A 277 -18.73 10.73 6.18
CA GLY A 277 -19.70 9.65 6.35
C GLY A 277 -21.14 10.04 5.97
N LEU A 278 -22.05 10.04 6.92
CA LEU A 278 -23.40 10.58 6.77
C LEU A 278 -23.37 12.12 6.75
N LEU A 279 -23.94 12.71 5.70
CA LEU A 279 -23.77 14.14 5.38
C LEU A 279 -24.82 15.03 6.03
N SER A 280 -25.91 14.45 6.52
CA SER A 280 -27.01 15.20 7.09
C SER A 280 -27.64 14.52 8.28
N ARG A 281 -28.36 15.33 9.05
CA ARG A 281 -29.21 14.87 10.15
C ARG A 281 -30.26 13.86 9.67
N GLU A 282 -30.82 14.07 8.49
CA GLU A 282 -31.83 13.20 7.89
C GLU A 282 -31.27 11.80 7.61
N GLU A 283 -30.03 11.71 7.13
CA GLU A 283 -29.36 10.43 6.93
C GLU A 283 -29.08 9.70 8.24
N ILE A 284 -28.68 10.42 9.30
CA ILE A 284 -28.47 9.83 10.64
C ILE A 284 -29.78 9.29 11.21
N LEU A 285 -30.89 10.00 11.02
CA LEU A 285 -32.23 9.53 11.40
C LEU A 285 -32.67 8.31 10.59
N ALA A 286 -32.36 8.28 9.29
CA ALA A 286 -32.66 7.14 8.42
C ALA A 286 -31.91 5.86 8.84
N ALA A 287 -30.76 6.01 9.50
CA ALA A 287 -30.03 4.91 10.11
C ALA A 287 -30.66 4.40 11.44
N GLY A 288 -31.82 4.92 11.84
CA GLY A 288 -32.55 4.46 13.03
C GLY A 288 -32.14 5.10 14.35
N ILE A 289 -31.33 6.17 14.30
CA ILE A 289 -30.94 6.95 15.48
C ILE A 289 -32.06 7.91 15.89
N ASP A 290 -32.29 8.07 17.19
CA ASP A 290 -33.29 9.01 17.69
C ASP A 290 -32.89 10.48 17.46
N LYS A 291 -33.87 11.39 17.56
CA LYS A 291 -33.66 12.81 17.27
C LYS A 291 -32.59 13.47 18.16
N PRO A 292 -32.64 13.36 19.51
CA PRO A 292 -31.60 13.92 20.37
C PRO A 292 -30.19 13.40 20.06
N ALA A 293 -30.03 12.09 19.84
CA ALA A 293 -28.74 11.51 19.49
C ALA A 293 -28.25 11.97 18.12
N ALA A 294 -29.14 12.03 17.12
CA ALA A 294 -28.80 12.54 15.78
C ALA A 294 -28.34 14.01 15.82
N ASP A 295 -29.00 14.85 16.63
CA ASP A 295 -28.60 16.24 16.84
C ASP A 295 -27.20 16.34 17.45
N MET A 296 -26.89 15.49 18.45
CA MET A 296 -25.58 15.44 19.08
C MET A 296 -24.49 14.96 18.12
N ILE A 297 -24.74 13.90 17.36
CA ILE A 297 -23.81 13.37 16.36
C ILE A 297 -23.51 14.43 15.29
N MET A 298 -24.52 15.17 14.83
CA MET A 298 -24.32 16.25 13.86
C MET A 298 -23.45 17.39 14.44
N ARG A 299 -23.63 17.76 15.72
CA ARG A 299 -22.76 18.75 16.39
C ARG A 299 -21.31 18.28 16.44
N ILE A 300 -21.08 17.02 16.84
CA ILE A 300 -19.75 16.39 16.86
C ILE A 300 -19.12 16.46 15.46
N LYS A 301 -19.86 16.01 14.45
CA LYS A 301 -19.39 16.00 13.05
C LYS A 301 -19.02 17.41 12.57
N LEU A 302 -19.85 18.41 12.85
CA LEU A 302 -19.55 19.80 12.49
C LEU A 302 -18.33 20.34 13.24
N LYS A 303 -18.04 19.91 14.47
CA LYS A 303 -16.80 20.29 15.17
C LYS A 303 -15.57 19.77 14.44
N PHE A 304 -15.58 18.51 14.01
CA PHE A 304 -14.50 17.96 13.17
C PHE A 304 -14.41 18.63 11.80
N ALA A 305 -15.55 19.01 11.21
CA ALA A 305 -15.63 19.69 9.93
C ALA A 305 -15.40 21.22 10.02
N PHE A 306 -14.92 21.74 11.16
CA PHE A 306 -14.68 23.17 11.37
C PHE A 306 -15.91 24.06 11.08
N GLY A 307 -17.09 23.56 11.44
CA GLY A 307 -18.38 24.23 11.34
C GLY A 307 -19.13 24.02 10.03
N GLN A 308 -18.52 23.40 9.01
CA GLN A 308 -19.19 23.19 7.72
C GLN A 308 -18.70 21.93 7.00
N ILE A 309 -19.63 21.13 6.50
CA ILE A 309 -19.35 20.06 5.54
C ILE A 309 -19.11 20.73 4.17
N ARG A 310 -17.96 20.45 3.55
CA ARG A 310 -17.56 21.05 2.27
C ARG A 310 -17.66 20.04 1.15
N GLU A 311 -18.18 20.50 0.02
CA GLU A 311 -18.23 19.69 -1.19
C GLU A 311 -16.81 19.49 -1.75
N PRO A 312 -16.46 18.28 -2.24
CA PRO A 312 -15.14 18.01 -2.82
C PRO A 312 -14.72 18.96 -3.94
N SER A 313 -15.67 19.46 -4.72
CA SER A 313 -15.42 20.45 -5.79
C SER A 313 -14.87 21.79 -5.27
N GLU A 314 -15.06 22.10 -3.98
CA GLU A 314 -14.47 23.28 -3.34
C GLU A 314 -12.95 23.19 -3.24
N PHE A 315 -12.38 21.98 -3.21
CA PHE A 315 -10.94 21.76 -3.00
C PHE A 315 -10.27 20.81 -4.00
N LEU A 316 -11.03 20.21 -4.92
CA LEU A 316 -10.52 19.42 -6.05
C LEU A 316 -11.00 20.01 -7.38
N ASP A 317 -10.09 20.13 -8.33
CA ASP A 317 -10.42 20.32 -9.74
C ASP A 317 -10.71 18.97 -10.40
N THR A 318 -11.45 18.99 -11.50
CA THR A 318 -11.75 17.77 -12.26
C THR A 318 -11.55 17.96 -13.76
N LEU A 319 -11.10 16.91 -14.45
CA LEU A 319 -11.02 16.88 -15.90
C LEU A 319 -11.57 15.57 -16.48
N ASP A 320 -12.63 15.70 -17.26
CA ASP A 320 -13.18 14.58 -18.02
C ASP A 320 -12.29 14.28 -19.23
N ILE A 321 -11.92 13.00 -19.37
CA ILE A 321 -11.09 12.48 -20.45
C ILE A 321 -11.93 11.57 -21.35
N ASP A 322 -11.88 11.87 -22.64
CA ASP A 322 -12.45 11.10 -23.74
C ASP A 322 -11.41 10.89 -24.85
N GLY A 323 -11.83 10.57 -26.08
CA GLY A 323 -10.92 10.39 -27.21
C GLY A 323 -10.24 11.67 -27.71
N THR A 324 -10.69 12.84 -27.28
CA THR A 324 -10.16 14.14 -27.69
C THR A 324 -9.02 14.59 -26.76
N PRO A 325 -7.96 15.25 -27.27
CA PRO A 325 -6.94 15.86 -26.43
C PRO A 325 -7.51 16.95 -25.51
N ARG A 326 -7.27 16.81 -24.21
CA ARG A 326 -7.67 17.76 -23.16
C ARG A 326 -6.44 18.28 -22.44
N GLU A 327 -6.37 19.58 -22.21
CA GLU A 327 -5.27 20.19 -21.45
C GLU A 327 -5.46 19.93 -19.95
N ILE A 328 -4.40 19.46 -19.28
CA ILE A 328 -4.36 19.29 -17.82
C ILE A 328 -3.93 20.61 -17.18
N ARG A 329 -2.71 21.06 -17.50
CA ARG A 329 -2.12 22.32 -17.03
C ARG A 329 -0.85 22.65 -17.81
N ASN A 330 -0.56 23.95 -17.97
CA ASN A 330 0.72 24.47 -18.46
C ASN A 330 1.18 23.85 -19.81
N GLY A 331 0.25 23.54 -20.72
CA GLY A 331 0.54 22.96 -22.04
C GLY A 331 0.77 21.44 -22.06
N ALA A 332 0.48 20.74 -20.96
CA ALA A 332 0.43 19.27 -20.93
C ALA A 332 -0.98 18.78 -21.27
N PHE A 333 -1.08 17.84 -22.21
CA PHE A 333 -2.35 17.29 -22.70
C PHE A 333 -2.47 15.79 -22.43
N VAL A 334 -3.70 15.30 -22.32
CA VAL A 334 -4.05 13.88 -22.21
C VAL A 334 -5.25 13.55 -23.10
N ARG A 335 -5.30 12.32 -23.63
CA ARG A 335 -6.49 11.74 -24.27
C ARG A 335 -6.57 10.24 -23.99
N ARG A 336 -7.78 9.68 -24.00
CA ARG A 336 -7.98 8.23 -24.04
C ARG A 336 -7.72 7.71 -25.45
N VAL A 337 -6.90 6.68 -25.59
CA VAL A 337 -6.56 6.05 -26.89
C VAL A 337 -7.06 4.62 -27.00
N GLY A 338 -7.37 4.00 -25.87
CA GLY A 338 -7.99 2.69 -25.75
C GLY A 338 -8.67 2.57 -24.40
N PHE A 339 -9.36 1.46 -24.17
CA PHE A 339 -9.99 1.21 -22.88
C PHE A 339 -8.94 1.10 -21.78
N ASN A 340 -8.99 2.00 -20.78
CA ASN A 340 -7.99 2.11 -19.72
C ASN A 340 -6.56 2.43 -20.22
N VAL A 341 -6.42 2.99 -21.44
CA VAL A 341 -5.14 3.38 -22.05
C VAL A 341 -5.15 4.86 -22.42
N PHE A 342 -4.15 5.60 -21.94
CA PHE A 342 -4.10 7.06 -22.00
C PHE A 342 -2.80 7.55 -22.62
N HIS A 343 -2.89 8.57 -23.49
CA HIS A 343 -1.76 9.19 -24.16
C HIS A 343 -1.54 10.61 -23.67
N PHE A 344 -0.37 10.88 -23.10
CA PHE A 344 0.05 12.18 -22.58
C PHE A 344 1.02 12.84 -23.54
N ILE A 345 0.91 14.16 -23.73
CA ILE A 345 1.76 14.95 -24.64
C ILE A 345 2.22 16.22 -23.94
N TYR A 346 3.52 16.51 -24.01
CA TYR A 346 4.11 17.77 -23.57
C TYR A 346 5.29 18.18 -24.47
N ARG A 347 5.20 19.36 -25.09
CA ARG A 347 6.25 19.94 -25.97
C ARG A 347 6.83 18.95 -26.99
N GLY A 348 5.96 18.17 -27.65
CA GLY A 348 6.34 17.19 -28.68
C GLY A 348 6.85 15.84 -28.15
N LYS A 349 7.02 15.69 -26.83
CA LYS A 349 7.24 14.38 -26.18
C LYS A 349 5.91 13.75 -25.80
N SER A 350 5.87 12.43 -25.76
CA SER A 350 4.66 11.71 -25.35
C SER A 350 4.96 10.46 -24.54
N ALA A 351 3.99 10.05 -23.72
CA ALA A 351 3.97 8.75 -23.06
C ALA A 351 2.58 8.14 -23.17
N GLU A 352 2.56 6.81 -23.27
CA GLU A 352 1.35 6.01 -23.18
C GLU A 352 1.34 5.30 -21.83
N ILE A 353 0.18 5.33 -21.16
CA ILE A 353 -0.04 4.73 -19.85
C ILE A 353 -1.19 3.73 -20.01
N ASP A 354 -0.88 2.45 -19.85
CA ASP A 354 -1.83 1.34 -19.85
C ASP A 354 -2.08 0.89 -18.42
N LEU A 355 -3.29 1.13 -17.91
CA LEU A 355 -3.67 0.79 -16.53
C LEU A 355 -4.28 -0.63 -16.41
N ASN A 356 -4.36 -1.39 -17.51
CA ASN A 356 -4.91 -2.75 -17.50
C ASN A 356 -4.00 -3.74 -16.75
N LEU A 357 -4.57 -4.54 -15.85
CA LEU A 357 -3.89 -5.68 -15.24
C LEU A 357 -3.95 -6.92 -16.14
N PRO A 358 -2.83 -7.61 -16.39
CA PRO A 358 -2.84 -8.94 -16.99
C PRO A 358 -3.67 -9.93 -16.14
N LYS A 359 -4.30 -10.93 -16.77
CA LYS A 359 -5.28 -11.87 -16.15
C LYS A 359 -4.87 -12.45 -14.78
N ASP A 360 -3.59 -12.72 -14.56
CA ASP A 360 -3.08 -13.37 -13.34
C ASP A 360 -2.28 -12.42 -12.42
N GLU A 361 -2.28 -11.11 -12.71
CA GLU A 361 -1.62 -10.10 -11.87
C GLU A 361 -2.62 -9.43 -10.92
N VAL A 362 -2.18 -9.18 -9.70
CA VAL A 362 -2.94 -8.43 -8.69
C VAL A 362 -2.11 -7.25 -8.20
N TYR A 363 -2.76 -6.25 -7.63
CA TYR A 363 -2.05 -5.15 -6.98
C TYR A 363 -1.17 -5.69 -5.86
N GLN A 364 0.10 -5.30 -5.89
CA GLN A 364 1.10 -5.82 -4.98
C GLN A 364 0.94 -5.21 -3.59
N SER A 365 1.14 -6.02 -2.55
CA SER A 365 1.25 -5.50 -1.18
C SER A 365 2.51 -4.64 -1.06
N PRO A 366 2.45 -3.46 -0.40
CA PRO A 366 3.61 -2.59 -0.28
C PRO A 366 4.67 -3.14 0.69
N TYR A 367 4.35 -4.11 1.56
CA TYR A 367 5.30 -4.74 2.49
C TYR A 367 5.26 -6.28 2.37
N PRO A 368 6.37 -6.97 2.68
CA PRO A 368 6.38 -8.43 2.73
C PRO A 368 5.62 -8.92 3.96
N LEU A 369 4.72 -9.89 3.77
CA LEU A 369 4.06 -10.58 4.86
C LEU A 369 4.75 -11.91 5.11
N VAL A 370 5.19 -12.14 6.35
CA VAL A 370 5.76 -13.42 6.76
C VAL A 370 4.62 -14.42 6.91
N TYR A 371 4.83 -15.64 6.44
CA TYR A 371 3.85 -16.69 6.62
C TYR A 371 3.86 -17.20 8.07
N HIS A 372 2.69 -17.22 8.71
CA HIS A 372 2.46 -17.74 10.05
C HIS A 372 1.55 -18.96 9.99
N ARG A 373 1.77 -19.88 10.93
CA ARG A 373 0.88 -21.00 11.17
C ARG A 373 0.03 -20.66 12.38
N VAL A 374 -1.24 -20.40 12.13
CA VAL A 374 -2.17 -19.96 13.16
C VAL A 374 -2.93 -21.17 13.73
N GLN A 375 -2.86 -21.33 15.05
CA GLN A 375 -3.67 -22.31 15.77
C GLN A 375 -5.00 -21.67 16.19
N GLN A 376 -6.10 -22.42 16.01
CA GLN A 376 -7.42 -21.99 16.44
C GLN A 376 -7.59 -22.22 17.96
N HIS A 377 -7.88 -21.16 18.70
CA HIS A 377 -8.16 -21.21 20.15
C HIS A 377 -9.65 -20.94 20.45
N TYR A 378 -10.05 -21.13 21.71
CA TYR A 378 -11.44 -20.95 22.13
C TYR A 378 -11.85 -19.48 22.16
N PHE A 379 -11.02 -18.59 22.70
CA PHE A 379 -11.19 -17.13 22.61
C PHE A 379 -9.81 -16.48 22.52
N ALA A 380 -9.48 -15.91 21.37
CA ALA A 380 -8.17 -15.31 21.14
C ALA A 380 -8.25 -14.18 20.12
N VAL A 381 -7.26 -13.29 20.16
CA VAL A 381 -7.10 -12.18 19.23
C VAL A 381 -5.80 -12.36 18.48
N LEU A 382 -5.87 -12.47 17.17
CA LEU A 382 -4.74 -12.50 16.26
C LEU A 382 -4.58 -11.11 15.62
N HIS A 383 -3.38 -10.56 15.68
CA HIS A 383 -3.09 -9.19 15.24
C HIS A 383 -2.66 -9.16 13.77
N THR A 384 -3.41 -8.41 12.95
CA THR A 384 -3.18 -8.30 11.50
C THR A 384 -2.53 -6.98 11.08
N GLY A 385 -2.47 -5.98 11.96
CA GLY A 385 -1.89 -4.67 11.66
C GLY A 385 -2.05 -3.67 12.81
N GLU A 386 -1.08 -2.76 12.89
CA GLU A 386 -0.91 -1.76 13.96
C GLU A 386 -0.58 -0.36 13.43
N GLY A 387 -0.45 -0.20 12.12
CA GLY A 387 -0.17 1.09 11.49
C GLY A 387 -1.43 1.86 11.13
N ASP A 388 -1.26 3.11 10.72
CA ASP A 388 -2.30 3.88 10.01
C ASP A 388 -2.19 3.66 8.49
N GLY A 389 -3.02 4.36 7.70
CA GLY A 389 -2.91 4.34 6.24
C GLY A 389 -1.64 4.99 5.63
N TRP A 390 -0.72 5.51 6.43
CA TRP A 390 0.59 6.03 6.00
C TRP A 390 1.79 5.23 6.51
N ASN A 391 1.59 4.25 7.39
CA ASN A 391 2.68 3.41 7.88
C ASN A 391 3.22 2.51 6.75
N THR A 392 4.52 2.59 6.49
CA THR A 392 5.18 1.83 5.40
C THR A 392 5.71 0.47 5.82
N GLU A 393 5.78 0.21 7.12
CA GLU A 393 6.33 -1.01 7.75
C GLU A 393 5.22 -1.94 8.26
N HIS A 394 4.08 -1.38 8.64
CA HIS A 394 2.95 -2.11 9.21
C HIS A 394 1.67 -1.93 8.40
N ARG A 395 0.86 -3.00 8.39
CA ARG A 395 -0.53 -2.97 7.92
C ARG A 395 -1.34 -1.98 8.74
N SER A 396 -2.40 -1.43 8.13
CA SER A 396 -3.40 -0.65 8.85
C SER A 396 -4.01 -1.45 10.01
N MET A 397 -4.44 -0.76 11.06
CA MET A 397 -4.98 -1.36 12.26
C MET A 397 -6.11 -2.35 11.93
N GLY A 398 -5.99 -3.57 12.46
CA GLY A 398 -6.99 -4.62 12.28
C GLY A 398 -6.77 -5.77 13.24
N SER A 399 -7.74 -6.69 13.31
CA SER A 399 -7.63 -7.90 14.12
C SER A 399 -8.44 -9.06 13.55
N VAL A 400 -8.06 -10.27 13.92
CA VAL A 400 -8.85 -11.49 13.73
C VAL A 400 -9.25 -12.00 15.11
N LEU A 401 -10.54 -12.04 15.37
CA LEU A 401 -11.11 -12.62 16.59
C LEU A 401 -11.41 -14.10 16.35
N MET A 402 -10.89 -14.95 17.23
CA MET A 402 -11.22 -16.37 17.25
C MET A 402 -12.18 -16.66 18.37
N PHE A 403 -13.26 -17.37 18.07
CA PHE A 403 -14.19 -17.85 19.09
C PHE A 403 -14.71 -19.25 18.75
N GLN A 404 -14.48 -20.25 19.60
CA GLN A 404 -14.87 -21.65 19.38
C GLN A 404 -14.40 -22.20 18.01
N GLY A 405 -13.20 -21.83 17.59
CA GLY A 405 -12.64 -22.17 16.28
C GLY A 405 -13.24 -21.42 15.08
N ARG A 406 -14.23 -20.56 15.29
CA ARG A 406 -14.73 -19.61 14.27
C ARG A 406 -13.80 -18.41 14.16
N ILE A 407 -13.76 -17.83 12.97
CA ILE A 407 -12.84 -16.74 12.63
C ILE A 407 -13.67 -15.53 12.23
N TYR A 408 -13.49 -14.42 12.94
CA TYR A 408 -14.14 -13.16 12.64
C TYR A 408 -13.08 -12.10 12.37
N LEU A 409 -13.30 -11.26 11.36
CA LEU A 409 -12.49 -10.07 11.13
C LEU A 409 -13.00 -8.94 12.03
N ILE A 410 -12.10 -8.08 12.47
CA ILE A 410 -12.43 -6.75 12.97
C ILE A 410 -11.78 -5.79 11.99
N ASP A 411 -12.64 -5.09 11.25
CA ASP A 411 -12.38 -4.29 10.06
C ASP A 411 -11.87 -5.05 8.83
N ALA A 412 -11.97 -4.41 7.68
CA ALA A 412 -11.60 -4.92 6.37
C ALA A 412 -10.55 -4.00 5.73
N SER A 413 -9.32 -4.01 6.27
CA SER A 413 -8.23 -3.19 5.73
C SER A 413 -7.86 -3.59 4.28
N PRO A 414 -7.42 -2.65 3.42
CA PRO A 414 -7.12 -2.94 2.02
C PRO A 414 -6.10 -4.06 1.84
N GLY A 415 -6.40 -5.11 1.06
CA GLY A 415 -5.51 -6.28 0.91
C GLY A 415 -5.65 -7.33 2.02
N VAL A 416 -6.82 -7.42 2.64
CA VAL A 416 -7.13 -8.38 3.71
C VAL A 416 -6.88 -9.84 3.29
N ILE A 417 -7.13 -10.20 2.02
CA ILE A 417 -6.82 -11.54 1.49
C ILE A 417 -5.33 -11.87 1.60
N ASN A 418 -4.44 -10.90 1.35
CA ASN A 418 -3.00 -11.12 1.48
C ASN A 418 -2.61 -11.39 2.93
N SER A 419 -3.27 -10.71 3.88
CA SER A 419 -3.08 -10.93 5.32
C SER A 419 -3.55 -12.32 5.74
N LEU A 420 -4.77 -12.71 5.33
CA LEU A 420 -5.33 -14.03 5.62
C LEU A 420 -4.46 -15.15 5.04
N ASN A 421 -4.04 -15.02 3.79
CA ASN A 421 -3.12 -15.96 3.14
C ASN A 421 -1.79 -16.09 3.90
N ALA A 422 -1.20 -14.97 4.32
CA ALA A 422 0.02 -15.01 5.13
C ALA A 422 -0.20 -15.70 6.48
N LEU A 423 -1.39 -15.57 7.07
CA LEU A 423 -1.77 -16.22 8.33
C LEU A 423 -2.20 -17.69 8.19
N GLY A 424 -2.23 -18.23 6.97
CA GLY A 424 -2.69 -19.60 6.72
C GLY A 424 -4.20 -19.77 6.89
N ILE A 425 -4.95 -18.69 6.69
CA ILE A 425 -6.42 -18.66 6.75
C ILE A 425 -6.92 -18.37 5.34
N ASP A 426 -7.79 -19.22 4.81
CA ASP A 426 -8.51 -18.90 3.58
C ASP A 426 -9.77 -18.07 3.89
N ILE A 427 -10.20 -17.22 2.96
CA ILE A 427 -11.40 -16.40 3.16
C ILE A 427 -12.66 -17.25 3.39
N SER A 428 -12.72 -18.48 2.83
CA SER A 428 -13.80 -19.44 3.10
C SER A 428 -13.85 -19.94 4.55
N GLU A 429 -12.82 -19.67 5.36
CA GLU A 429 -12.79 -20.00 6.78
C GLU A 429 -13.33 -18.87 7.67
N VAL A 430 -13.54 -17.66 7.12
CA VAL A 430 -14.02 -16.48 7.85
C VAL A 430 -15.54 -16.52 7.99
N ASP A 431 -16.07 -16.45 9.21
CA ASP A 431 -17.50 -16.51 9.53
C ASP A 431 -18.19 -15.14 9.41
N GLY A 432 -17.45 -14.04 9.56
CA GLY A 432 -17.99 -12.68 9.45
C GLY A 432 -16.98 -11.58 9.75
N VAL A 433 -17.44 -10.33 9.64
CA VAL A 433 -16.67 -9.11 9.91
C VAL A 433 -17.43 -8.21 10.88
N PHE A 434 -16.75 -7.76 11.92
CA PHE A 434 -17.16 -6.65 12.78
C PHE A 434 -16.56 -5.36 12.24
N HIS A 435 -17.37 -4.41 11.81
CA HIS A 435 -16.89 -3.19 11.17
C HIS A 435 -17.04 -1.98 12.10
N THR A 436 -15.95 -1.26 12.33
CA THR A 436 -15.88 -0.13 13.27
C THR A 436 -16.34 1.18 12.63
N HIS A 437 -15.81 1.52 11.45
CA HIS A 437 -16.09 2.77 10.74
C HIS A 437 -15.65 2.69 9.26
N SER A 438 -15.87 3.78 8.49
CA SER A 438 -15.78 3.75 7.03
C SER A 438 -14.52 4.36 6.39
N HIS A 439 -13.44 4.68 7.11
CA HIS A 439 -12.20 5.16 6.48
C HIS A 439 -11.52 4.07 5.63
N ASP A 440 -10.80 4.44 4.56
CA ASP A 440 -10.27 3.48 3.58
C ASP A 440 -9.36 2.41 4.18
N ASP A 441 -8.61 2.74 5.22
CA ASP A 441 -7.72 1.83 5.91
C ASP A 441 -8.44 0.77 6.75
N HIS A 442 -9.75 0.93 6.98
CA HIS A 442 -10.65 -0.05 7.61
C HIS A 442 -11.71 -0.61 6.65
N PHE A 443 -11.97 0.08 5.53
CA PHE A 443 -13.02 -0.22 4.55
C PHE A 443 -12.51 -0.90 3.27
N GLY A 444 -11.31 -0.57 2.78
CA GLY A 444 -10.90 -0.86 1.41
C GLY A 444 -10.70 -2.34 1.07
N GLY A 445 -10.77 -3.22 2.05
CA GLY A 445 -10.79 -4.68 1.90
C GLY A 445 -12.19 -5.29 1.83
N LEU A 446 -13.29 -4.54 1.95
CA LEU A 446 -14.64 -5.08 1.82
C LEU A 446 -14.89 -5.89 0.53
N PRO A 447 -14.40 -5.51 -0.65
CA PRO A 447 -14.62 -6.31 -1.87
C PRO A 447 -13.94 -7.66 -1.84
N ASP A 448 -12.78 -7.73 -1.20
CA ASP A 448 -12.08 -9.00 -0.99
C ASP A 448 -12.99 -9.98 -0.22
N LEU A 449 -13.84 -9.47 0.67
CA LEU A 449 -14.82 -10.25 1.44
C LEU A 449 -16.04 -10.68 0.60
N ILE A 450 -16.37 -9.93 -0.46
CA ILE A 450 -17.45 -10.23 -1.41
C ILE A 450 -17.03 -11.34 -2.38
N ARG A 451 -15.75 -11.67 -2.49
CA ARG A 451 -15.22 -12.70 -3.41
C ARG A 451 -15.45 -14.14 -2.94
N THR A 452 -16.40 -14.40 -2.07
CA THR A 452 -16.77 -15.77 -1.70
C THR A 452 -18.11 -16.17 -2.30
N ASP A 453 -18.40 -17.47 -2.32
CA ASP A 453 -19.67 -18.03 -2.74
C ASP A 453 -20.76 -18.00 -1.65
N ARG A 454 -20.45 -17.45 -0.47
CA ARG A 454 -21.39 -17.25 0.63
C ARG A 454 -21.42 -15.81 1.08
N ARG A 455 -22.56 -15.34 1.59
CA ARG A 455 -22.61 -14.03 2.26
C ARG A 455 -21.95 -14.15 3.62
N LEU A 456 -20.92 -13.33 3.85
CA LEU A 456 -20.31 -13.22 5.17
C LEU A 456 -21.22 -12.44 6.11
N LYS A 457 -21.23 -12.83 7.39
CA LYS A 457 -21.96 -12.06 8.40
C LYS A 457 -21.31 -10.71 8.60
N TYR A 458 -22.09 -9.64 8.54
CA TYR A 458 -21.62 -8.28 8.68
C TYR A 458 -22.21 -7.68 9.94
N PHE A 459 -21.36 -7.49 10.95
CA PHE A 459 -21.72 -6.99 12.26
C PHE A 459 -21.32 -5.52 12.39
N ALA A 460 -22.29 -4.64 12.56
CA ALA A 460 -22.06 -3.23 12.82
C ALA A 460 -23.30 -2.63 13.49
N THR A 461 -23.16 -1.43 14.04
CA THR A 461 -24.35 -0.66 14.39
C THR A 461 -25.05 -0.19 13.10
N PRO A 462 -26.38 0.01 13.11
CA PRO A 462 -27.11 0.56 11.96
C PRO A 462 -26.48 1.86 11.42
N LEU A 463 -25.98 2.71 12.33
CA LEU A 463 -25.31 3.97 12.02
C LEU A 463 -24.07 3.76 11.14
N VAL A 464 -23.15 2.90 11.56
CA VAL A 464 -21.92 2.58 10.81
C VAL A 464 -22.24 1.83 9.52
N ARG A 465 -23.18 0.87 9.57
CA ARG A 465 -23.62 0.16 8.37
C ARG A 465 -24.14 1.11 7.30
N TYR A 466 -24.98 2.08 7.66
CA TYR A 466 -25.55 3.02 6.70
C TYR A 466 -24.47 3.89 6.03
N ALA A 467 -23.49 4.36 6.82
CA ALA A 467 -22.35 5.11 6.30
C ALA A 467 -21.48 4.28 5.33
N VAL A 468 -21.17 3.04 5.72
CA VAL A 468 -20.40 2.08 4.88
C VAL A 468 -21.16 1.74 3.60
N THR A 469 -22.46 1.45 3.68
CA THR A 469 -23.31 1.16 2.52
C THR A 469 -23.29 2.30 1.52
N LYS A 470 -23.48 3.55 1.97
CA LYS A 470 -23.43 4.73 1.08
C LYS A 470 -22.06 4.92 0.46
N LYS A 471 -20.99 4.72 1.23
CA LYS A 471 -19.62 4.84 0.72
C LYS A 471 -19.31 3.78 -0.34
N LEU A 472 -19.71 2.52 -0.11
CA LEU A 472 -19.55 1.44 -1.07
C LEU A 472 -20.40 1.64 -2.33
N ALA A 473 -21.65 2.08 -2.16
CA ALA A 473 -22.55 2.42 -3.26
C ALA A 473 -21.95 3.50 -4.17
N ALA A 474 -21.44 4.59 -3.59
CA ALA A 474 -20.75 5.65 -4.33
C ALA A 474 -19.52 5.12 -5.08
N LEU A 475 -18.68 4.34 -4.39
CA LEU A 475 -17.46 3.76 -4.97
C LEU A 475 -17.77 2.86 -6.16
N MET A 476 -18.78 2.01 -6.03
CA MET A 476 -19.12 1.02 -7.03
C MET A 476 -20.14 1.51 -8.08
N SER A 477 -20.66 2.73 -7.93
CA SER A 477 -21.81 3.20 -8.72
C SER A 477 -23.00 2.21 -8.66
N LEU A 478 -23.29 1.68 -7.48
CA LEU A 478 -24.39 0.74 -7.23
C LEU A 478 -25.49 1.36 -6.37
N ASP A 479 -26.70 0.80 -6.44
CA ASP A 479 -27.77 1.13 -5.50
C ASP A 479 -27.42 0.66 -4.07
N GLU A 480 -27.74 1.49 -3.08
CA GLU A 480 -27.52 1.19 -1.65
C GLU A 480 -28.17 -0.15 -1.22
N GLY A 481 -29.31 -0.50 -1.80
CA GLY A 481 -30.04 -1.74 -1.52
C GLY A 481 -29.31 -3.03 -1.94
N LYS A 482 -28.24 -2.93 -2.73
CA LYS A 482 -27.43 -4.10 -3.12
C LYS A 482 -26.51 -4.59 -2.01
N PHE A 483 -26.28 -3.81 -0.95
CA PHE A 483 -25.39 -4.21 0.14
C PHE A 483 -25.77 -5.55 0.80
N GLU A 484 -27.06 -5.76 1.04
CA GLU A 484 -27.61 -7.00 1.64
C GLU A 484 -27.53 -8.22 0.71
N GLN A 485 -27.26 -7.99 -0.57
CA GLN A 485 -27.01 -9.07 -1.54
C GLN A 485 -25.59 -9.63 -1.39
N PHE A 486 -24.67 -8.86 -0.82
CA PHE A 486 -23.27 -9.24 -0.62
C PHE A 486 -22.99 -9.77 0.79
N PHE A 487 -23.72 -9.28 1.79
CA PHE A 487 -23.49 -9.61 3.20
C PHE A 487 -24.77 -10.04 3.93
N ASP A 488 -24.61 -10.91 4.94
CA ASP A 488 -25.67 -11.29 5.89
C ASP A 488 -25.63 -10.29 7.06
N ILE A 489 -26.55 -9.33 7.07
CA ILE A 489 -26.51 -8.20 8.00
C ILE A 489 -26.91 -8.60 9.41
N GLN A 490 -26.08 -8.22 10.38
CA GLN A 490 -26.26 -8.46 11.80
C GLN A 490 -26.13 -7.13 12.55
N ASP A 491 -27.24 -6.39 12.64
CA ASP A 491 -27.28 -5.10 13.33
C ASP A 491 -27.04 -5.26 14.84
N LEU A 492 -26.21 -4.37 15.38
CA LEU A 492 -25.84 -4.33 16.80
C LEU A 492 -26.42 -3.10 17.49
N GLU A 493 -26.94 -3.29 18.70
CA GLU A 493 -27.43 -2.20 19.55
C GLU A 493 -26.29 -1.59 20.37
N PHE A 494 -26.19 -0.26 20.38
CA PHE A 494 -25.22 0.51 21.16
C PHE A 494 -25.37 0.28 22.66
N ASP A 495 -24.24 0.34 23.37
CA ASP A 495 -24.14 0.28 24.84
C ASP A 495 -24.85 -0.95 25.46
N THR A 496 -25.07 -2.00 24.67
CA THR A 496 -25.76 -3.24 25.05
C THR A 496 -24.97 -4.48 24.64
N TRP A 497 -25.01 -5.54 25.47
CA TRP A 497 -24.40 -6.83 25.16
C TRP A 497 -25.25 -7.63 24.16
N ASN A 498 -24.85 -7.62 22.90
CA ASN A 498 -25.42 -8.41 21.81
C ASN A 498 -24.81 -9.83 21.85
N LYS A 499 -25.64 -10.89 21.73
CA LYS A 499 -25.21 -12.28 21.95
C LYS A 499 -25.25 -13.11 20.67
N PHE A 500 -24.14 -13.80 20.36
CA PHE A 500 -23.98 -14.60 19.15
C PHE A 500 -23.29 -15.93 19.44
N GLY A 501 -24.05 -17.01 19.53
CA GLY A 501 -23.49 -18.36 19.69
C GLY A 501 -22.58 -18.54 20.91
N GLY A 502 -22.76 -17.73 21.96
CA GLY A 502 -21.94 -17.74 23.18
C GLY A 502 -20.89 -16.63 23.28
N LEU A 503 -20.58 -15.93 22.19
CA LEU A 503 -19.81 -14.69 22.20
C LEU A 503 -20.75 -13.52 22.51
N GLU A 504 -20.31 -12.59 23.35
CA GLU A 504 -21.05 -11.34 23.59
C GLU A 504 -20.21 -10.16 23.12
N VAL A 505 -20.85 -9.20 22.44
CA VAL A 505 -20.21 -7.99 21.92
C VAL A 505 -21.05 -6.76 22.25
N MET A 506 -20.40 -5.70 22.68
CA MET A 506 -21.01 -4.42 22.96
C MET A 506 -20.34 -3.34 22.10
N PRO A 507 -21.05 -2.79 21.10
CA PRO A 507 -20.58 -1.62 20.38
C PRO A 507 -20.76 -0.37 21.24
N VAL A 508 -19.76 0.49 21.22
CA VAL A 508 -19.73 1.74 21.98
C VAL A 508 -19.43 2.89 21.02
N PHE A 509 -20.26 3.93 21.03
CA PHE A 509 -20.06 5.08 20.15
C PHE A 509 -18.76 5.82 20.48
N SER A 510 -17.99 6.18 19.45
CA SER A 510 -16.80 7.03 19.57
C SER A 510 -16.99 8.30 18.73
N PRO A 511 -16.82 9.51 19.32
CA PRO A 511 -16.81 10.75 18.55
C PRO A 511 -15.71 10.74 17.49
N HIS A 512 -16.10 10.90 16.22
CA HIS A 512 -15.19 10.87 15.07
C HIS A 512 -15.82 11.64 13.88
N PRO A 513 -15.06 12.08 12.85
CA PRO A 513 -15.62 12.77 11.68
C PRO A 513 -16.60 11.91 10.88
N VAL A 514 -16.35 10.60 10.79
CA VAL A 514 -17.27 9.60 10.23
C VAL A 514 -17.93 8.79 11.35
N GLU A 515 -19.02 8.10 11.05
CA GLU A 515 -19.70 7.24 12.01
C GLU A 515 -18.74 6.15 12.51
N ASN A 516 -18.51 6.10 13.82
CA ASN A 516 -17.59 5.14 14.44
C ASN A 516 -18.21 4.46 15.67
N ASN A 517 -18.00 3.14 15.75
CA ASN A 517 -18.22 2.36 16.95
C ASN A 517 -16.99 1.51 17.32
N MET A 518 -16.63 1.52 18.59
CA MET A 518 -15.64 0.62 19.16
C MET A 518 -16.30 -0.67 19.65
N PHE A 519 -15.56 -1.78 19.78
CA PHE A 519 -16.13 -3.06 20.22
C PHE A 519 -15.51 -3.62 21.49
N LEU A 520 -16.36 -3.95 22.46
CA LEU A 520 -15.98 -4.75 23.62
C LEU A 520 -16.54 -6.16 23.46
N PHE A 521 -15.67 -7.15 23.40
CA PHE A 521 -16.02 -8.56 23.30
C PHE A 521 -15.83 -9.24 24.64
N ARG A 522 -16.68 -10.23 24.95
CA ARG A 522 -16.44 -11.12 26.09
C ARG A 522 -16.92 -12.54 25.86
N ALA A 523 -16.21 -13.47 26.48
CA ALA A 523 -16.56 -14.87 26.53
C ALA A 523 -16.41 -15.39 27.97
N LEU A 524 -17.27 -16.32 28.37
CA LEU A 524 -17.24 -16.89 29.72
C LEU A 524 -16.26 -18.08 29.79
N ASP A 525 -15.34 -18.07 30.75
CA ASP A 525 -14.50 -19.18 31.16
C ASP A 525 -14.90 -19.71 32.56
N TRP A 526 -14.16 -20.68 33.12
CA TRP A 526 -14.44 -21.24 34.45
C TRP A 526 -14.22 -20.25 35.62
N ASN A 527 -13.55 -19.12 35.39
CA ASN A 527 -13.16 -18.08 36.35
C ASN A 527 -13.96 -16.78 36.15
N GLY A 528 -14.79 -16.68 35.11
CA GLY A 528 -15.60 -15.50 34.81
C GLY A 528 -15.49 -15.08 33.35
N TYR A 529 -15.84 -13.83 33.06
CA TYR A 529 -15.70 -13.31 31.71
C TYR A 529 -14.26 -12.93 31.42
N ARG A 530 -13.78 -13.33 30.24
CA ARG A 530 -12.61 -12.76 29.58
C ARG A 530 -13.04 -11.75 28.56
N THR A 531 -12.30 -10.65 28.45
CA THR A 531 -12.71 -9.45 27.74
C THR A 531 -11.63 -8.93 26.80
N TYR A 532 -12.06 -8.48 25.62
CA TYR A 532 -11.21 -7.82 24.64
C TYR A 532 -11.86 -6.51 24.18
N ALA A 533 -11.16 -5.39 24.32
CA ALA A 533 -11.59 -4.09 23.80
C ALA A 533 -10.79 -3.74 22.53
N HIS A 534 -11.49 -3.44 21.44
CA HIS A 534 -10.91 -2.99 20.17
C HIS A 534 -11.32 -1.55 19.88
N TRP A 535 -10.54 -0.61 20.39
CA TRP A 535 -10.81 0.82 20.37
C TRP A 535 -10.15 1.47 19.15
N ALA A 536 -10.76 1.30 17.97
CA ALA A 536 -10.34 1.94 16.73
C ALA A 536 -10.87 3.38 16.61
N ASP A 537 -10.08 4.29 16.03
CA ASP A 537 -10.44 5.67 15.74
C ASP A 537 -11.02 6.44 16.96
N LEU A 538 -10.18 6.54 17.99
CA LEU A 538 -10.46 7.29 19.21
C LEU A 538 -10.25 8.79 19.00
N SER A 539 -10.92 9.64 19.78
CA SER A 539 -10.52 11.05 19.86
C SER A 539 -9.74 11.32 21.14
N SER A 540 -8.56 11.94 21.03
CA SER A 540 -7.80 12.33 22.24
C SER A 540 -8.62 13.24 23.17
N PHE A 541 -8.34 13.16 24.47
CA PHE A 541 -9.04 13.97 25.48
C PHE A 541 -8.88 15.46 25.22
N GLU A 542 -7.73 15.89 24.70
CA GLU A 542 -7.48 17.28 24.31
C GLU A 542 -8.41 17.74 23.18
N VAL A 543 -8.65 16.91 22.17
CA VAL A 543 -9.58 17.21 21.07
C VAL A 543 -11.01 17.30 21.61
N LEU A 544 -11.41 16.33 22.43
CA LEU A 544 -12.74 16.29 23.04
C LEU A 544 -13.00 17.53 23.93
N ASP A 545 -12.01 17.94 24.72
CA ASP A 545 -12.13 19.12 25.60
C ASP A 545 -12.31 20.42 24.81
N LYS A 546 -11.69 20.53 23.62
CA LYS A 546 -11.87 21.70 22.73
C LYS A 546 -13.28 21.81 22.13
N MET A 547 -14.08 20.74 22.18
CA MET A 547 -15.45 20.75 21.68
C MET A 547 -16.47 21.19 22.74
N VAL A 548 -16.06 21.25 24.01
CA VAL A 548 -16.94 21.60 25.13
C VAL A 548 -17.32 23.08 25.11
N GLY A 549 -18.59 23.36 25.38
CA GLY A 549 -19.10 24.73 25.55
C GLY A 549 -20.61 24.77 25.71
N ASP A 550 -21.15 25.98 25.86
CA ASP A 550 -22.58 26.25 26.11
C ASP A 550 -23.31 26.80 24.88
N GLY A 551 -22.62 26.98 23.75
CA GLY A 551 -23.18 27.49 22.51
C GLY A 551 -24.06 26.47 21.76
N PRO A 552 -24.88 26.90 20.79
CA PRO A 552 -25.80 26.03 20.04
C PRO A 552 -25.12 24.86 19.29
N GLY A 553 -23.85 24.99 18.94
CA GLY A 553 -23.04 23.98 18.27
C GLY A 553 -21.98 23.32 19.16
N ASP A 554 -21.94 23.66 20.46
CA ASP A 554 -21.00 23.08 21.41
C ASP A 554 -21.53 21.76 22.00
N ILE A 555 -20.60 20.97 22.54
CA ILE A 555 -20.91 19.68 23.19
C ILE A 555 -20.96 19.89 24.71
N PRO A 556 -22.01 19.41 25.41
CA PRO A 556 -22.07 19.50 26.86
C PRO A 556 -20.90 18.76 27.53
N LEU A 557 -20.34 19.36 28.59
CA LEU A 557 -19.24 18.77 29.36
C LEU A 557 -19.59 17.36 29.88
N GLU A 558 -20.83 17.17 30.36
CA GLU A 558 -21.30 15.87 30.87
C GLU A 558 -21.24 14.77 29.80
N TYR A 559 -21.54 15.11 28.55
CA TYR A 559 -21.47 14.17 27.44
C TYR A 559 -20.02 13.76 27.16
N ILE A 560 -19.10 14.73 27.08
CA ILE A 560 -17.67 14.45 26.88
C ILE A 560 -17.10 13.63 28.04
N GLN A 561 -17.46 13.94 29.28
CA GLN A 561 -17.02 13.16 30.44
C GLN A 561 -17.54 11.71 30.37
N ALA A 562 -18.78 11.50 29.92
CA ALA A 562 -19.33 10.16 29.72
C ALA A 562 -18.56 9.40 28.62
N VAL A 563 -18.17 10.06 27.52
CA VAL A 563 -17.30 9.45 26.49
C VAL A 563 -15.94 9.04 27.08
N LYS A 564 -15.26 9.95 27.79
CA LYS A 564 -13.96 9.67 28.43
C LYS A 564 -14.04 8.48 29.40
N ASN A 565 -15.11 8.41 30.19
CA ASN A 565 -15.34 7.30 31.11
C ASN A 565 -15.53 5.96 30.38
N ARG A 566 -16.18 5.95 29.21
CA ARG A 566 -16.33 4.75 28.38
C ARG A 566 -14.99 4.28 27.80
N TYR A 567 -14.10 5.18 27.42
CA TYR A 567 -12.77 4.81 26.91
C TYR A 567 -11.97 4.00 27.95
N HIS A 568 -12.13 4.34 29.23
CA HIS A 568 -11.53 3.63 30.36
C HIS A 568 -12.26 2.37 30.82
N HIS A 569 -13.21 1.84 30.05
CA HIS A 569 -13.87 0.59 30.42
C HIS A 569 -12.84 -0.55 30.58
N PRO A 570 -12.78 -1.26 31.72
CA PRO A 570 -11.76 -2.29 31.95
C PRO A 570 -11.88 -3.47 30.96
N ALA A 571 -10.74 -4.01 30.56
CA ALA A 571 -10.65 -5.23 29.74
C ALA A 571 -9.35 -5.99 30.04
N ASP A 572 -9.34 -7.32 29.86
CA ASP A 572 -8.13 -8.15 30.00
C ASP A 572 -7.09 -7.75 28.94
N LEU A 573 -7.56 -7.54 27.70
CA LEU A 573 -6.77 -7.02 26.58
C LEU A 573 -7.49 -5.81 25.97
N LYS A 574 -6.77 -4.71 25.75
CA LYS A 574 -7.29 -3.51 25.10
C LYS A 574 -6.33 -3.04 24.02
N LYS A 575 -6.81 -2.98 22.77
CA LYS A 575 -6.10 -2.44 21.63
C LYS A 575 -6.58 -1.03 21.35
N LEU A 576 -5.67 -0.08 21.33
CA LEU A 576 -5.94 1.36 21.34
C LEU A 576 -5.42 2.02 20.06
N ASP A 577 -6.27 2.76 19.36
CA ASP A 577 -5.82 3.80 18.45
C ASP A 577 -5.17 4.95 19.25
N VAL A 578 -3.87 5.15 19.01
CA VAL A 578 -3.09 6.26 19.57
C VAL A 578 -2.36 7.07 18.49
N GLY A 579 -2.91 7.12 17.28
CA GLY A 579 -2.32 7.83 16.13
C GLY A 579 -2.08 9.33 16.35
N GLY A 580 -2.77 9.94 17.32
CA GLY A 580 -2.67 11.36 17.69
C GLY A 580 -3.29 12.34 16.69
N GLY A 581 -2.85 13.60 16.73
CA GLY A 581 -3.38 14.63 15.85
C GLY A 581 -4.80 15.07 16.21
N LEU A 582 -5.61 15.40 15.20
CA LEU A 582 -6.94 15.99 15.37
C LEU A 582 -8.08 14.97 15.45
N ILE A 583 -7.83 13.73 15.04
CA ILE A 583 -8.88 12.72 14.83
C ILE A 583 -8.57 11.36 15.48
N HIS A 584 -7.36 11.15 16.02
CA HIS A 584 -6.98 9.90 16.68
C HIS A 584 -6.69 10.10 18.18
N GLY A 585 -6.61 8.99 18.90
CA GLY A 585 -6.37 8.95 20.34
C GLY A 585 -4.95 9.33 20.72
N ALA A 586 -4.68 9.48 22.01
CA ALA A 586 -3.33 9.73 22.53
C ALA A 586 -3.00 8.77 23.66
N THR A 587 -1.81 8.18 23.61
CA THR A 587 -1.34 7.19 24.61
C THR A 587 -1.42 7.71 26.05
N ARG A 588 -1.09 9.00 26.26
CA ARG A 588 -1.13 9.65 27.59
C ARG A 588 -2.51 9.63 28.24
N ASP A 589 -3.59 9.53 27.45
CA ASP A 589 -4.95 9.52 27.95
C ASP A 589 -5.26 8.19 28.68
N PHE A 590 -4.39 7.18 28.57
CA PHE A 590 -4.55 5.84 29.11
C PHE A 590 -3.54 5.46 30.20
N VAL A 591 -2.81 6.43 30.76
CA VAL A 591 -1.81 6.19 31.83
C VAL A 591 -2.42 5.49 33.05
N ASP A 592 -3.63 5.90 33.44
CA ASP A 592 -4.35 5.34 34.59
C ASP A 592 -5.43 4.31 34.18
N ASP A 593 -5.34 3.76 32.96
CA ASP A 593 -6.34 2.82 32.47
C ASP A 593 -6.33 1.50 33.28
N PRO A 594 -7.49 0.99 33.71
CA PRO A 594 -7.57 -0.18 34.59
C PRO A 594 -7.42 -1.53 33.87
N SER A 595 -7.20 -1.55 32.56
CA SER A 595 -7.05 -2.78 31.77
C SER A 595 -5.79 -3.59 32.10
N GLY A 596 -5.83 -4.89 31.80
CA GLY A 596 -4.70 -5.79 32.03
C GLY A 596 -3.51 -5.52 31.11
N ARG A 597 -3.72 -5.64 29.79
CA ARG A 597 -2.71 -5.35 28.76
C ARG A 597 -3.23 -4.31 27.78
N LEU A 598 -2.46 -3.24 27.57
CA LEU A 598 -2.71 -2.21 26.56
C LEU A 598 -1.82 -2.44 25.33
N LEU A 599 -2.41 -2.49 24.15
CA LEU A 599 -1.71 -2.53 22.87
C LEU A 599 -1.86 -1.19 22.16
N LEU A 600 -0.72 -0.58 21.82
CA LEU A 600 -0.68 0.70 21.10
C LEU A 600 -0.68 0.45 19.60
N ALA A 601 -1.64 1.02 18.89
CA ALA A 601 -1.87 0.81 17.47
C ALA A 601 -2.21 2.12 16.74
N HIS A 602 -2.36 2.01 15.42
CA HIS A 602 -2.71 3.09 14.48
C HIS A 602 -1.65 4.20 14.37
N LEU A 603 -0.37 3.85 14.46
CA LEU A 603 0.73 4.81 14.37
C LEU A 603 1.36 4.80 12.97
N SER A 604 1.72 5.96 12.42
CA SER A 604 2.61 6.07 11.23
C SER A 604 4.09 6.00 11.56
N ARG A 605 4.43 5.98 12.85
CA ARG A 605 5.82 6.06 13.37
C ARG A 605 6.08 4.95 14.38
N LYS A 606 7.33 4.82 14.78
CA LYS A 606 7.70 3.98 15.92
C LYS A 606 7.18 4.58 17.23
N VAL A 607 6.86 3.70 18.16
CA VAL A 607 6.47 4.06 19.53
C VAL A 607 7.65 4.74 20.24
N THR A 608 7.38 5.77 21.05
CA THR A 608 8.41 6.46 21.84
C THR A 608 8.69 5.73 23.15
N ALA A 609 9.80 6.08 23.83
CA ALA A 609 10.11 5.51 25.15
C ALA A 609 9.01 5.80 26.19
N GLU A 610 8.42 7.00 26.17
CA GLU A 610 7.32 7.38 27.07
C GLU A 610 6.05 6.55 26.80
N GLU A 611 5.74 6.29 25.53
CA GLU A 611 4.59 5.46 25.15
C GLU A 611 4.80 3.99 25.56
N MET A 612 6.04 3.47 25.45
CA MET A 612 6.39 2.12 25.89
C MET A 612 6.25 1.91 27.41
N GLU A 613 6.29 2.97 28.22
CA GLU A 613 6.01 2.88 29.66
C GLU A 613 4.52 2.64 29.95
N ILE A 614 3.63 3.01 29.02
CA ILE A 614 2.18 2.94 29.18
C ILE A 614 1.61 1.67 28.53
N GLY A 615 2.04 1.35 27.31
CA GLY A 615 1.48 0.26 26.52
C GLY A 615 2.52 -0.55 25.75
N SER A 616 2.09 -1.69 25.22
CA SER A 616 2.94 -2.62 24.47
C SER A 616 2.75 -2.47 22.96
N GLU A 617 3.81 -2.75 22.22
CA GLU A 617 3.74 -3.04 20.78
C GLU A 617 3.33 -4.50 20.54
N THR A 618 2.86 -4.79 19.33
CA THR A 618 2.62 -6.15 18.84
C THR A 618 3.09 -6.27 17.39
N SER A 619 3.07 -7.48 16.84
CA SER A 619 3.52 -7.74 15.47
C SER A 619 2.47 -8.51 14.68
N PHE A 620 2.54 -8.40 13.35
CA PHE A 620 1.75 -9.22 12.45
C PHE A 620 1.88 -10.71 12.84
N GLY A 621 0.74 -11.41 12.94
CA GLY A 621 0.70 -12.83 13.28
C GLY A 621 0.83 -13.15 14.77
N ALA A 622 1.03 -12.16 15.64
CA ALA A 622 1.01 -12.37 17.08
C ALA A 622 -0.41 -12.69 17.57
N ILE A 623 -0.51 -13.59 18.57
CA ILE A 623 -1.78 -14.04 19.14
C ILE A 623 -1.80 -13.77 20.63
N ASP A 624 -2.85 -13.11 21.10
CA ASP A 624 -3.23 -13.03 22.51
C ASP A 624 -4.34 -14.05 22.79
N ILE A 625 -4.00 -15.08 23.58
CA ILE A 625 -4.93 -16.15 23.95
C ILE A 625 -5.60 -15.78 25.27
N LEU A 626 -6.89 -15.49 25.21
CA LEU A 626 -7.69 -15.17 26.40
C LEU A 626 -8.29 -16.43 27.03
N ILE A 627 -8.75 -17.37 26.20
CA ILE A 627 -9.20 -18.70 26.61
C ILE A 627 -8.57 -19.72 25.65
N PRO A 628 -7.72 -20.65 26.14
CA PRO A 628 -7.10 -21.65 25.30
C PRO A 628 -8.14 -22.61 24.71
N GLY A 629 -7.90 -23.06 23.48
CA GLY A 629 -8.68 -24.12 22.84
C GLY A 629 -8.00 -25.47 23.03
N GLU A 630 -8.72 -26.43 23.63
CA GLU A 630 -8.26 -27.81 23.83
C GLU A 630 -8.84 -28.78 22.76
N GLN A 631 -9.78 -28.31 21.94
CA GLN A 631 -10.48 -29.12 20.93
C GLN A 631 -9.89 -28.94 19.53
N ASP A 632 -9.90 -30.01 18.72
CA ASP A 632 -9.55 -29.94 17.30
C ASP A 632 -10.76 -29.43 16.47
N HIS A 633 -10.91 -28.12 16.44
CA HIS A 633 -11.98 -27.44 15.69
C HIS A 633 -11.93 -27.74 14.17
N ARG A 634 -10.76 -28.06 13.60
CA ARG A 634 -10.63 -28.35 12.16
C ARG A 634 -11.36 -29.63 11.78
N ARG A 635 -11.21 -30.69 12.59
CA ARG A 635 -11.91 -31.96 12.38
C ARG A 635 -13.42 -31.80 12.56
N GLN A 636 -13.85 -30.99 13.51
CA GLN A 636 -15.27 -30.68 13.70
C GLN A 636 -15.85 -29.89 12.52
N LYS A 637 -15.13 -28.91 11.96
CA LYS A 637 -15.55 -28.21 10.74
C LYS A 637 -15.63 -29.17 9.54
N ALA A 638 -14.62 -30.03 9.36
CA ALA A 638 -14.60 -31.04 8.31
C ALA A 638 -15.79 -32.00 8.38
N PHE A 639 -16.19 -32.41 9.60
CA PHE A 639 -17.39 -33.22 9.82
C PHE A 639 -18.65 -32.55 9.26
N HIS A 640 -18.93 -31.31 9.67
CA HIS A 640 -20.13 -30.58 9.22
C HIS A 640 -20.11 -30.34 7.71
N TYR A 641 -18.94 -30.04 7.13
CA TYR A 641 -18.81 -29.87 5.69
C TYR A 641 -19.16 -31.14 4.91
N LEU A 642 -18.67 -32.30 5.35
CA LEU A 642 -18.99 -33.58 4.72
C LEU A 642 -20.45 -33.98 4.91
N GLN A 643 -21.08 -33.61 6.02
CA GLN A 643 -22.52 -33.78 6.21
C GLN A 643 -23.33 -32.96 5.20
N GLU A 644 -22.92 -31.72 4.92
CA GLU A 644 -23.57 -30.86 3.92
C GLU A 644 -23.36 -31.40 2.49
N LEU A 645 -22.17 -31.92 2.19
CA LEU A 645 -21.86 -32.50 0.89
C LEU A 645 -22.57 -33.85 0.65
N PHE A 646 -22.79 -34.62 1.70
CA PHE A 646 -23.41 -35.95 1.63
C PHE A 646 -24.62 -36.08 2.58
N PRO A 647 -25.68 -35.29 2.36
CA PRO A 647 -26.81 -35.18 3.30
C PRO A 647 -27.64 -36.46 3.44
N GLU A 648 -27.55 -37.35 2.46
CA GLU A 648 -28.26 -38.64 2.42
C GLU A 648 -27.59 -39.73 3.29
N THR A 649 -26.43 -39.45 3.89
CA THR A 649 -25.60 -40.45 4.59
C THR A 649 -25.67 -40.32 6.10
N SER A 650 -25.33 -41.38 6.84
CA SER A 650 -25.38 -41.34 8.30
C SER A 650 -24.19 -40.59 8.92
N ASN A 651 -24.41 -39.98 10.08
CA ASN A 651 -23.34 -39.31 10.83
C ASN A 651 -22.17 -40.24 11.19
N ASP A 652 -22.43 -41.53 11.39
CA ASP A 652 -21.39 -42.50 11.75
C ASP A 652 -20.50 -42.85 10.55
N GLU A 653 -21.07 -42.89 9.34
CA GLU A 653 -20.29 -43.03 8.10
C GLU A 653 -19.44 -41.79 7.83
N ILE A 654 -19.95 -40.58 8.08
CA ILE A 654 -19.14 -39.36 7.98
C ILE A 654 -18.01 -39.35 9.02
N ARG A 655 -18.29 -39.79 10.26
CA ARG A 655 -17.25 -39.94 11.31
C ARG A 655 -16.14 -40.90 10.89
N MET A 656 -16.49 -41.95 10.16
CA MET A 656 -15.51 -42.90 9.60
C MET A 656 -14.57 -42.21 8.61
N LEU A 657 -15.08 -41.33 7.74
CA LEU A 657 -14.26 -40.58 6.77
C LEU A 657 -13.29 -39.61 7.45
N ILE A 658 -13.77 -38.85 8.44
CA ILE A 658 -12.94 -37.85 9.11
C ILE A 658 -11.88 -38.47 10.02
N ASN A 659 -11.90 -39.78 10.28
CA ASN A 659 -10.97 -40.44 11.20
C ASN A 659 -9.52 -40.50 10.66
N GLY A 660 -9.30 -40.16 9.38
CA GLY A 660 -7.97 -40.12 8.78
C GLY A 660 -7.00 -39.09 9.40
N PRO A 661 -5.70 -39.19 9.09
CA PRO A 661 -4.70 -38.27 9.61
C PRO A 661 -4.84 -36.87 8.98
N ILE A 662 -4.58 -35.84 9.77
CA ILE A 662 -4.41 -34.47 9.28
C ILE A 662 -2.94 -34.29 8.91
N VAL A 663 -2.68 -33.78 7.71
CA VAL A 663 -1.35 -33.53 7.20
C VAL A 663 -1.16 -32.05 6.96
N GLU A 664 -0.03 -31.55 7.46
CA GLU A 664 0.32 -30.15 7.42
C GLU A 664 1.20 -29.85 6.21
N HIS A 665 0.92 -28.73 5.55
CA HIS A 665 1.65 -28.25 4.40
C HIS A 665 2.27 -26.88 4.68
N ASN A 666 3.48 -26.68 4.17
CA ASN A 666 4.17 -25.39 4.29
C ASN A 666 3.87 -24.52 3.06
N ALA A 667 3.72 -23.21 3.27
CA ALA A 667 3.53 -22.26 2.18
C ALA A 667 4.60 -22.46 1.08
N GLY A 668 4.16 -22.51 -0.18
CA GLY A 668 5.01 -22.74 -1.34
C GLY A 668 5.46 -24.20 -1.54
N SER A 669 5.13 -25.15 -0.68
CA SER A 669 5.48 -26.56 -0.91
C SER A 669 4.59 -27.19 -2.00
N ILE A 670 5.16 -28.09 -2.79
CA ILE A 670 4.36 -28.95 -3.69
C ILE A 670 3.68 -30.00 -2.82
N ILE A 671 2.35 -30.09 -2.93
CA ILE A 671 1.54 -31.10 -2.25
C ILE A 671 1.51 -32.37 -3.10
N ARG A 672 1.22 -32.22 -4.40
CA ARG A 672 1.12 -33.32 -5.36
C ARG A 672 1.55 -32.87 -6.76
N ARG A 673 2.33 -33.71 -7.45
CA ARG A 673 2.76 -33.53 -8.85
C ARG A 673 1.86 -34.29 -9.82
N VAL A 674 1.90 -33.87 -11.08
CA VAL A 674 1.28 -34.61 -12.20
C VAL A 674 1.84 -36.04 -12.21
N GLY A 675 0.94 -37.02 -12.22
CA GLY A 675 1.28 -38.44 -12.27
C GLY A 675 1.63 -39.11 -10.92
N ASP A 676 1.64 -38.38 -9.80
CA ASP A 676 1.88 -38.99 -8.48
C ASP A 676 0.81 -40.08 -8.20
N ASP A 677 1.25 -41.31 -7.93
CA ASP A 677 0.40 -42.43 -7.54
C ASP A 677 0.28 -42.52 -6.02
N ILE A 678 -0.93 -42.24 -5.53
CA ILE A 678 -1.19 -42.05 -4.12
C ILE A 678 -2.54 -42.70 -3.76
N GLY A 679 -2.52 -43.63 -2.80
CA GLY A 679 -3.68 -44.41 -2.34
C GLY A 679 -4.68 -43.65 -1.46
N PHE A 680 -4.77 -42.33 -1.56
CA PHE A 680 -5.65 -41.47 -0.76
C PHE A 680 -6.13 -40.22 -1.51
N VAL A 681 -7.24 -39.66 -1.04
CA VAL A 681 -7.75 -38.33 -1.38
C VAL A 681 -7.45 -37.40 -0.21
N GLU A 682 -7.11 -36.15 -0.50
CA GLU A 682 -6.89 -35.12 0.51
C GLU A 682 -7.98 -34.05 0.41
N MET A 683 -8.67 -33.78 1.52
CA MET A 683 -9.62 -32.66 1.62
C MET A 683 -8.95 -31.51 2.35
N ILE A 684 -8.93 -30.31 1.76
CA ILE A 684 -8.36 -29.12 2.39
C ILE A 684 -9.22 -28.73 3.60
N ILE A 685 -8.61 -28.55 4.77
CA ILE A 685 -9.32 -28.21 6.03
C ILE A 685 -8.80 -26.93 6.71
N SER A 686 -7.71 -26.35 6.20
CA SER A 686 -7.26 -25.00 6.55
C SER A 686 -6.24 -24.49 5.54
N GLY A 687 -6.18 -23.18 5.33
CA GLY A 687 -5.32 -22.54 4.35
C GLY A 687 -5.78 -22.78 2.91
N ASN A 688 -4.92 -22.44 1.94
CA ASN A 688 -5.27 -22.53 0.53
C ASN A 688 -4.20 -23.20 -0.34
N VAL A 689 -4.67 -23.79 -1.43
CA VAL A 689 -3.86 -24.56 -2.37
C VAL A 689 -4.06 -24.02 -3.78
N LEU A 690 -2.97 -23.86 -4.50
CA LEU A 690 -2.95 -23.51 -5.92
C LEU A 690 -2.93 -24.78 -6.76
N TYR A 691 -3.90 -24.94 -7.65
CA TYR A 691 -3.88 -25.92 -8.73
C TYR A 691 -3.34 -25.27 -10.00
N LEU A 692 -2.30 -25.87 -10.59
CA LEU A 692 -1.59 -25.37 -11.75
C LEU A 692 -1.60 -26.38 -12.88
N ASN A 693 -2.08 -26.00 -14.05
CA ASN A 693 -1.90 -26.75 -15.29
C ASN A 693 -1.31 -25.82 -16.37
N THR A 694 -0.05 -26.06 -16.72
CA THR A 694 0.69 -25.21 -17.67
C THR A 694 0.23 -25.40 -19.11
N ASP A 695 -0.24 -26.59 -19.48
CA ASP A 695 -0.63 -26.90 -20.86
C ASP A 695 -1.93 -26.18 -21.24
N SER A 696 -2.81 -25.99 -20.27
CA SER A 696 -4.08 -25.26 -20.42
C SER A 696 -4.04 -23.83 -19.87
N GLY A 697 -2.93 -23.41 -19.25
CA GLY A 697 -2.80 -22.09 -18.60
C GLY A 697 -3.73 -21.89 -17.40
N ILE A 698 -4.19 -22.98 -16.77
CA ILE A 698 -5.12 -22.91 -15.64
C ILE A 698 -4.35 -22.66 -14.33
N ARG A 699 -4.85 -21.72 -13.54
CA ARG A 699 -4.34 -21.35 -12.21
C ARG A 699 -5.51 -21.07 -11.26
N ASN A 700 -5.84 -22.04 -10.42
CA ASN A 700 -7.02 -21.97 -9.54
C ASN A 700 -6.63 -22.01 -8.06
N HIS A 701 -7.31 -21.21 -7.25
CA HIS A 701 -7.20 -21.25 -5.80
C HIS A 701 -8.29 -22.16 -5.22
N LEU A 702 -7.86 -23.19 -4.49
CA LEU A 702 -8.70 -24.16 -3.80
C LEU A 702 -8.64 -23.88 -2.29
N GLY A 703 -9.81 -23.63 -1.70
CA GLY A 703 -9.97 -23.35 -0.28
C GLY A 703 -10.53 -24.54 0.51
N PHE A 704 -11.05 -24.25 1.70
CA PHE A 704 -11.64 -25.23 2.61
C PHE A 704 -12.67 -26.12 1.91
N GLY A 705 -12.62 -27.43 2.19
CA GLY A 705 -13.55 -28.44 1.69
C GLY A 705 -13.27 -28.95 0.28
N SER A 706 -12.35 -28.34 -0.47
CA SER A 706 -11.95 -28.84 -1.79
C SER A 706 -11.17 -30.15 -1.69
N PHE A 707 -11.41 -31.08 -2.62
CA PHE A 707 -10.69 -32.36 -2.70
C PHE A 707 -9.56 -32.32 -3.73
N MET A 708 -8.43 -32.92 -3.38
CA MET A 708 -7.27 -33.15 -4.24
C MET A 708 -7.14 -34.64 -4.52
N GLY A 709 -6.95 -35.01 -5.79
CA GLY A 709 -6.77 -36.42 -6.16
C GLY A 709 -8.02 -37.23 -6.43
N LEU A 710 -9.19 -36.60 -6.49
CA LEU A 710 -10.46 -37.29 -6.54
C LEU A 710 -10.74 -38.01 -7.87
N ARG A 711 -10.22 -37.49 -8.99
CA ARG A 711 -10.52 -38.01 -10.36
C ARG A 711 -10.09 -39.46 -10.57
N ARG A 712 -8.93 -39.84 -10.02
CA ARG A 712 -8.37 -41.18 -10.18
C ARG A 712 -9.26 -42.27 -9.58
N MET A 713 -10.10 -41.94 -8.62
CA MET A 713 -11.03 -42.89 -8.01
C MET A 713 -12.06 -43.45 -9.01
N PHE A 714 -12.40 -42.67 -10.04
CA PHE A 714 -13.44 -43.01 -11.03
C PHE A 714 -12.87 -43.55 -12.33
N ARG A 715 -11.64 -43.16 -12.69
CA ARG A 715 -10.98 -43.57 -13.93
C ARG A 715 -9.49 -43.80 -13.69
N ASP A 716 -9.06 -45.06 -13.81
CA ASP A 716 -7.67 -45.49 -13.58
C ASP A 716 -6.69 -44.92 -14.61
N ASP A 717 -7.17 -44.54 -15.80
CA ASP A 717 -6.40 -43.94 -16.88
C ASP A 717 -6.24 -42.41 -16.77
N ILE A 718 -6.92 -41.78 -15.81
CA ILE A 718 -6.93 -40.32 -15.64
C ILE A 718 -6.21 -39.94 -14.34
N SER A 719 -4.98 -39.44 -14.48
CA SER A 719 -4.33 -38.69 -13.41
C SER A 719 -4.86 -37.26 -13.36
N ASP A 720 -4.62 -36.58 -12.23
CA ASP A 720 -4.71 -35.12 -12.23
C ASP A 720 -3.76 -34.57 -13.30
N GLN A 721 -4.26 -33.64 -14.10
CA GLN A 721 -3.50 -33.03 -15.21
C GLN A 721 -2.66 -31.83 -14.76
N GLY A 722 -2.71 -31.50 -13.46
CA GLY A 722 -2.03 -30.35 -12.88
C GLY A 722 -1.34 -30.67 -11.56
N THR A 723 -0.56 -29.71 -11.08
CA THR A 723 0.19 -29.76 -9.83
C THR A 723 -0.54 -28.98 -8.75
N TYR A 724 -0.61 -29.55 -7.55
CA TYR A 724 -1.14 -28.88 -6.35
C TYR A 724 0.02 -28.34 -5.51
N ARG A 725 -0.02 -27.04 -5.20
CA ARG A 725 0.99 -26.36 -4.40
C ARG A 725 0.32 -25.58 -3.28
N ALA A 726 0.81 -25.69 -2.05
CA ALA A 726 0.31 -24.87 -0.95
C ALA A 726 0.59 -23.38 -1.23
N ALA A 727 -0.45 -22.56 -1.26
CA ALA A 727 -0.31 -21.10 -1.44
C ALA A 727 -0.09 -20.38 -0.09
N SER A 728 -0.53 -21.01 1.01
CA SER A 728 -0.27 -20.60 2.40
C SER A 728 0.13 -21.80 3.26
N HIS A 729 0.41 -21.57 4.54
CA HIS A 729 0.42 -22.67 5.50
C HIS A 729 -1.00 -23.22 5.61
N GLY A 730 -1.15 -24.53 5.59
CA GLY A 730 -2.45 -25.16 5.59
C GLY A 730 -2.39 -26.61 5.99
N ALA A 731 -3.56 -27.24 6.04
CA ALA A 731 -3.72 -28.63 6.41
C ALA A 731 -4.75 -29.32 5.53
N ALA A 732 -4.56 -30.62 5.31
CA ALA A 732 -5.51 -31.47 4.62
C ALA A 732 -5.83 -32.72 5.44
N LEU A 733 -7.09 -33.15 5.39
CA LEU A 733 -7.54 -34.43 5.93
C LEU A 733 -7.34 -35.52 4.87
N ARG A 734 -6.58 -36.57 5.19
CA ARG A 734 -6.38 -37.72 4.30
C ARG A 734 -7.47 -38.76 4.48
N ILE A 735 -8.11 -39.13 3.38
CA ILE A 735 -9.10 -40.20 3.32
C ILE A 735 -8.57 -41.29 2.38
N HIS A 736 -8.43 -42.51 2.87
CA HIS A 736 -7.97 -43.63 2.04
C HIS A 736 -8.92 -43.89 0.87
N LEU A 737 -8.37 -44.08 -0.34
CA LEU A 737 -9.16 -44.25 -1.56
C LEU A 737 -10.14 -45.44 -1.47
N PRO A 738 -9.74 -46.65 -1.01
CA PRO A 738 -10.67 -47.77 -0.87
C PRO A 738 -11.82 -47.47 0.11
N LEU A 739 -11.54 -46.74 1.19
CA LEU A 739 -12.55 -46.35 2.17
C LEU A 739 -13.55 -45.37 1.57
N PHE A 740 -13.06 -44.34 0.86
CA PHE A 740 -13.93 -43.34 0.27
C PHE A 740 -14.77 -43.93 -0.88
N LYS A 741 -14.17 -44.80 -1.68
CA LYS A 741 -14.89 -45.55 -2.72
C LYS A 741 -16.00 -46.42 -2.12
N ALA A 742 -15.70 -47.21 -1.09
CA ALA A 742 -16.70 -48.05 -0.43
C ALA A 742 -17.84 -47.21 0.18
N PHE A 743 -17.52 -46.06 0.80
CA PHE A 743 -18.52 -45.12 1.30
C PHE A 743 -19.47 -44.64 0.19
N LEU A 744 -18.93 -44.24 -0.96
CA LEU A 744 -19.74 -43.78 -2.08
C LEU A 744 -20.57 -44.90 -2.72
N GLU A 745 -20.01 -46.10 -2.85
CA GLU A 745 -20.72 -47.27 -3.40
C GLU A 745 -21.88 -47.71 -2.50
N ASN A 746 -21.64 -47.82 -1.18
CA ASN A 746 -22.65 -48.21 -0.20
C ASN A 746 -23.84 -47.24 -0.15
N ASN A 747 -23.61 -45.97 -0.48
CA ASN A 747 -24.63 -44.93 -0.48
C ASN A 747 -25.19 -44.61 -1.88
N GLY A 748 -24.80 -45.37 -2.92
CA GLY A 748 -25.28 -45.15 -4.30
C GLY A 748 -24.86 -43.80 -4.91
N LEU A 749 -23.74 -43.24 -4.44
CA LEU A 749 -23.23 -41.92 -4.82
C LEU A 749 -22.09 -41.96 -5.85
N PHE A 750 -21.48 -43.13 -6.07
CA PHE A 750 -20.28 -43.28 -6.91
C PHE A 750 -20.47 -42.73 -8.33
N GLU A 751 -21.37 -43.33 -9.12
CA GLU A 751 -21.64 -42.90 -10.50
C GLU A 751 -22.14 -41.45 -10.58
N LYS A 752 -22.97 -41.04 -9.60
CA LYS A 752 -23.48 -39.66 -9.54
C LYS A 752 -22.34 -38.66 -9.37
N LEU A 753 -21.38 -38.93 -8.49
CA LEU A 753 -20.23 -38.04 -8.25
C LEU A 753 -19.26 -38.05 -9.45
N ALA A 754 -19.08 -39.18 -10.13
CA ALA A 754 -18.25 -39.29 -11.32
C ALA A 754 -18.68 -38.30 -12.42
N THR A 755 -19.96 -38.30 -12.78
CA THR A 755 -20.52 -37.38 -13.79
C THR A 755 -20.43 -35.92 -13.35
N ARG A 756 -20.77 -35.63 -12.08
CA ARG A 756 -20.71 -34.28 -11.52
C ARG A 756 -19.29 -33.69 -11.54
N LEU A 757 -18.26 -34.51 -11.30
CA LEU A 757 -16.87 -34.05 -11.31
C LEU A 757 -16.39 -33.55 -12.67
N GLU A 758 -16.91 -34.08 -13.78
CA GLU A 758 -16.57 -33.55 -15.11
C GLU A 758 -17.11 -32.12 -15.29
N ASN A 759 -18.34 -31.89 -14.85
CA ASN A 759 -18.97 -30.57 -14.85
C ASN A 759 -18.26 -29.60 -13.89
N ILE A 760 -17.94 -30.04 -12.66
CA ILE A 760 -17.18 -29.25 -11.68
C ILE A 760 -15.81 -28.86 -12.26
N HIS A 761 -15.11 -29.80 -12.91
CA HIS A 761 -13.83 -29.51 -13.53
C HIS A 761 -13.95 -28.49 -14.67
N PHE A 762 -14.99 -28.60 -15.50
CA PHE A 762 -15.29 -27.59 -16.51
C PHE A 762 -15.50 -26.20 -15.86
N LEU A 763 -16.36 -26.10 -14.84
CA LEU A 763 -16.65 -24.85 -14.13
C LEU A 763 -15.38 -24.23 -13.54
N LEU A 764 -14.57 -25.00 -12.84
CA LEU A 764 -13.29 -24.55 -12.27
C LEU A 764 -12.33 -23.99 -13.33
N ASN A 765 -12.45 -24.40 -14.58
CA ASN A 765 -11.59 -23.92 -15.67
C ASN A 765 -12.14 -22.67 -16.37
N THR A 766 -13.26 -22.12 -15.89
CA THR A 766 -13.85 -20.87 -16.40
C THR A 766 -13.44 -19.67 -15.54
N TRP A 767 -13.45 -18.47 -16.13
CA TRP A 767 -13.17 -17.23 -15.37
C TRP A 767 -14.24 -16.95 -14.30
N LEU A 768 -15.49 -17.30 -14.58
CA LEU A 768 -16.63 -17.01 -13.70
C LEU A 768 -16.58 -17.86 -12.41
N PHE A 769 -16.24 -19.15 -12.52
CA PHE A 769 -16.31 -20.10 -11.39
C PHE A 769 -14.94 -20.61 -10.89
N GLY A 770 -13.82 -20.22 -11.52
CA GLY A 770 -12.48 -20.75 -11.22
C GLY A 770 -11.81 -20.21 -9.95
N GLU A 771 -12.49 -19.39 -9.16
CA GLU A 771 -11.87 -18.63 -8.08
C GLU A 771 -12.76 -18.59 -6.83
N GLN A 772 -12.22 -19.01 -5.68
CA GLN A 772 -12.86 -18.87 -4.36
C GLN A 772 -14.32 -19.39 -4.25
N ILE A 773 -14.68 -20.37 -5.09
CA ILE A 773 -15.97 -21.09 -5.02
C ILE A 773 -15.78 -22.40 -4.25
N SER A 774 -16.69 -22.70 -3.31
CA SER A 774 -16.64 -23.96 -2.56
C SER A 774 -17.02 -25.17 -3.43
N PHE A 775 -16.48 -26.34 -3.08
CA PHE A 775 -16.81 -27.58 -3.76
C PHE A 775 -18.29 -27.95 -3.64
N VAL A 776 -18.92 -27.70 -2.49
CA VAL A 776 -20.37 -27.89 -2.28
C VAL A 776 -21.19 -27.05 -3.25
N PHE A 777 -20.84 -25.77 -3.43
CA PHE A 777 -21.55 -24.91 -4.39
C PHE A 777 -21.37 -25.38 -5.83
N LEU A 778 -20.14 -25.76 -6.22
CA LEU A 778 -19.86 -26.32 -7.55
C LEU A 778 -20.60 -27.64 -7.79
N ASP A 779 -20.67 -28.52 -6.80
CA ASP A 779 -21.43 -29.77 -6.89
C ASP A 779 -22.92 -29.49 -7.08
N ARG A 780 -23.49 -28.54 -6.31
CA ARG A 780 -24.87 -28.10 -6.49
C ARG A 780 -25.13 -27.54 -7.89
N LEU A 781 -24.25 -26.69 -8.42
CA LEU A 781 -24.37 -26.18 -9.78
C LEU A 781 -24.27 -27.29 -10.82
N SER A 782 -23.35 -28.24 -10.63
CA SER A 782 -23.14 -29.35 -11.56
C SER A 782 -24.37 -30.23 -11.74
N GLN A 783 -25.24 -30.29 -10.73
CA GLN A 783 -26.53 -31.00 -10.76
C GLN A 783 -27.60 -30.26 -11.56
N ALA A 784 -27.49 -28.93 -11.66
CA ALA A 784 -28.45 -28.07 -12.37
C ALA A 784 -28.02 -27.76 -13.82
N MET A 785 -26.87 -28.28 -14.27
CA MET A 785 -26.34 -28.06 -15.62
C MET A 785 -26.94 -29.00 -16.64
N ASP A 786 -27.47 -28.44 -17.73
CA ASP A 786 -27.89 -29.19 -18.93
C ASP A 786 -26.96 -28.90 -20.12
N GLU A 787 -26.56 -29.92 -20.88
CA GLU A 787 -25.81 -29.74 -22.13
C GLU A 787 -26.77 -29.70 -23.33
N ILE A 788 -26.60 -28.71 -24.22
CA ILE A 788 -27.40 -28.49 -25.42
C ILE A 788 -26.45 -28.34 -26.62
N SER A 789 -26.81 -28.94 -27.76
CA SER A 789 -26.10 -28.76 -29.02
C SER A 789 -26.81 -27.73 -29.89
N VAL A 790 -26.06 -26.80 -30.46
CA VAL A 790 -26.54 -25.70 -31.29
C VAL A 790 -25.82 -25.76 -32.64
N SER A 791 -26.59 -25.78 -33.72
CA SER A 791 -26.04 -25.85 -35.08
C SER A 791 -25.44 -24.53 -35.54
N ASP A 792 -24.52 -24.61 -36.50
CA ASP A 792 -23.91 -23.44 -37.15
C ASP A 792 -24.94 -22.36 -37.56
N GLY A 793 -24.64 -21.11 -37.25
CA GLY A 793 -25.45 -19.95 -37.59
C GLY A 793 -26.72 -19.76 -36.75
N ALA A 794 -27.06 -20.69 -35.84
CA ALA A 794 -28.24 -20.54 -34.98
C ALA A 794 -28.02 -19.46 -33.92
N ILE A 795 -29.07 -18.67 -33.65
CA ILE A 795 -29.09 -17.63 -32.62
C ILE A 795 -29.69 -18.20 -31.34
N VAL A 796 -29.05 -17.95 -30.20
CA VAL A 796 -29.56 -18.36 -28.89
C VAL A 796 -30.57 -17.31 -28.40
N ASP A 797 -31.83 -17.72 -28.23
CA ASP A 797 -32.91 -16.86 -27.74
C ASP A 797 -32.91 -16.78 -26.21
N LEU A 798 -32.29 -15.72 -25.70
CA LEU A 798 -32.21 -15.45 -24.26
C LEU A 798 -33.53 -15.04 -23.62
N LYS A 799 -34.50 -14.54 -24.40
CA LYS A 799 -35.83 -14.14 -23.88
C LYS A 799 -36.70 -15.38 -23.66
N ALA A 800 -36.59 -16.37 -24.53
CA ALA A 800 -37.30 -17.64 -24.39
C ALA A 800 -36.76 -18.53 -23.26
N ASP A 801 -35.45 -18.49 -23.00
CA ASP A 801 -34.80 -19.28 -21.95
C ASP A 801 -33.82 -18.39 -21.14
N PRO A 802 -34.35 -17.63 -20.15
CA PRO A 802 -33.55 -16.71 -19.36
C PRO A 802 -32.71 -17.49 -18.35
N CYS A 803 -31.52 -17.87 -18.77
CA CYS A 803 -30.53 -18.60 -17.98
C CYS A 803 -29.12 -18.14 -18.35
N LEU A 804 -28.12 -18.60 -17.60
CA LEU A 804 -26.73 -18.37 -17.92
C LEU A 804 -26.24 -19.46 -18.87
N TRP A 805 -25.62 -19.06 -19.98
CA TRP A 805 -25.09 -19.97 -20.98
C TRP A 805 -23.57 -20.00 -20.94
N LEU A 806 -22.98 -21.18 -21.03
CA LEU A 806 -21.52 -21.40 -21.06
C LEU A 806 -21.13 -22.17 -22.31
N VAL A 807 -20.08 -21.73 -23.00
CA VAL A 807 -19.56 -22.43 -24.17
C VAL A 807 -18.72 -23.63 -23.71
N ARG A 808 -19.17 -24.85 -23.97
CA ARG A 808 -18.41 -26.08 -23.67
C ARG A 808 -17.43 -26.40 -24.80
N ALA A 809 -17.89 -26.30 -26.04
CA ALA A 809 -17.10 -26.53 -27.26
C ALA A 809 -17.68 -25.72 -28.42
N GLY A 810 -16.84 -25.29 -29.35
CA GLY A 810 -17.23 -24.38 -30.45
C GLY A 810 -16.98 -22.91 -30.09
N ARG A 811 -17.60 -21.99 -30.84
CA ARG A 811 -17.49 -20.54 -30.66
C ARG A 811 -18.84 -19.85 -30.82
N VAL A 812 -19.07 -18.79 -30.06
CA VAL A 812 -20.29 -17.98 -30.16
C VAL A 812 -19.89 -16.53 -30.45
N LEU A 813 -20.43 -15.96 -31.53
CA LEU A 813 -20.24 -14.55 -31.90
C LEU A 813 -21.22 -13.70 -31.10
N MET A 814 -20.72 -12.62 -30.50
CA MET A 814 -21.51 -11.60 -29.84
C MET A 814 -21.54 -10.35 -30.72
N THR A 815 -22.73 -9.94 -31.15
CA THR A 815 -22.92 -8.73 -31.96
C THR A 815 -23.88 -7.76 -31.29
N ASP A 816 -23.78 -6.49 -31.66
CA ASP A 816 -24.78 -5.48 -31.31
C ASP A 816 -26.05 -5.59 -32.18
N GLU A 817 -26.98 -4.64 -32.03
CA GLU A 817 -28.18 -4.51 -32.84
C GLU A 817 -27.89 -4.29 -34.33
N SER A 818 -26.81 -3.56 -34.63
CA SER A 818 -26.38 -3.20 -35.99
C SER A 818 -25.70 -4.35 -36.74
N GLY A 819 -25.35 -5.42 -36.02
CA GLY A 819 -24.64 -6.58 -36.55
C GLY A 819 -23.11 -6.41 -36.52
N GLU A 820 -22.59 -5.38 -35.86
CA GLU A 820 -21.17 -5.20 -35.60
C GLU A 820 -20.68 -6.26 -34.60
N LEU A 821 -19.57 -6.91 -34.93
CA LEU A 821 -18.96 -7.91 -34.07
C LEU A 821 -18.31 -7.24 -32.86
N LEU A 822 -18.83 -7.53 -31.67
CA LEU A 822 -18.31 -7.02 -30.41
C LEU A 822 -17.28 -7.96 -29.79
N ASP A 823 -17.54 -9.27 -29.79
CA ASP A 823 -16.65 -10.28 -29.19
C ASP A 823 -16.90 -11.69 -29.76
N VAL A 824 -15.95 -12.61 -29.53
CA VAL A 824 -16.04 -14.03 -29.89
C VAL A 824 -15.80 -14.89 -28.64
N LEU A 825 -16.85 -15.54 -28.17
CA LEU A 825 -16.83 -16.37 -26.97
C LEU A 825 -16.32 -17.78 -27.31
N ALA A 826 -15.12 -18.09 -26.82
CA ALA A 826 -14.48 -19.41 -26.92
C ALA A 826 -14.93 -20.34 -25.76
N PRO A 827 -14.52 -21.63 -25.74
CA PRO A 827 -14.82 -22.54 -24.63
C PRO A 827 -14.44 -21.94 -23.26
N GLY A 828 -15.37 -22.01 -22.30
CA GLY A 828 -15.28 -21.36 -21.00
C GLY A 828 -15.84 -19.92 -20.95
N GLY A 829 -16.12 -19.31 -22.11
CA GLY A 829 -16.87 -18.07 -22.21
C GLY A 829 -18.34 -18.24 -21.85
N PHE A 830 -19.01 -17.16 -21.44
CA PHE A 830 -20.41 -17.17 -21.01
C PHE A 830 -21.20 -15.97 -21.52
N PHE A 831 -22.53 -16.09 -21.53
CA PHE A 831 -23.45 -15.01 -21.90
C PHE A 831 -24.84 -15.19 -21.27
N GLY A 832 -25.66 -14.14 -21.32
CA GLY A 832 -27.01 -14.09 -20.74
C GLY A 832 -27.13 -13.27 -19.45
N GLU A 833 -26.03 -12.76 -18.90
CA GLU A 833 -25.99 -12.01 -17.65
C GLU A 833 -26.79 -10.69 -17.66
N HIS A 834 -26.82 -9.99 -18.79
CA HIS A 834 -27.57 -8.74 -18.94
C HIS A 834 -29.09 -8.94 -18.82
N CYS A 835 -29.61 -10.12 -19.15
CA CYS A 835 -31.02 -10.45 -18.96
C CYS A 835 -31.40 -10.48 -17.47
N TYR A 836 -30.44 -10.73 -16.59
CA TYR A 836 -30.66 -10.77 -15.15
C TYR A 836 -30.42 -9.43 -14.45
N LEU A 837 -29.37 -8.69 -14.83
CA LEU A 837 -28.93 -7.47 -14.14
C LEU A 837 -29.86 -6.24 -14.34
N ALA A 838 -30.96 -6.40 -15.07
CA ALA A 838 -31.96 -5.37 -15.35
C ALA A 838 -31.41 -4.09 -16.02
N GLU A 839 -30.28 -4.18 -16.72
CA GLU A 839 -29.66 -3.06 -17.42
C GLU A 839 -30.30 -2.80 -18.80
N GLY A 840 -31.60 -2.48 -18.84
CA GLY A 840 -32.31 -2.11 -20.07
C GLY A 840 -32.42 -3.21 -21.14
N ASP A 841 -33.26 -3.00 -22.15
CA ASP A 841 -33.39 -3.88 -23.31
C ASP A 841 -32.11 -3.72 -24.17
N ARG A 842 -31.01 -4.37 -23.76
CA ARG A 842 -29.82 -4.51 -24.59
C ARG A 842 -30.05 -5.66 -25.55
N GLU A 843 -30.31 -5.37 -26.83
CA GLU A 843 -30.46 -6.42 -27.84
C GLU A 843 -29.10 -6.91 -28.35
N LEU A 844 -28.28 -7.47 -27.44
CA LEU A 844 -27.10 -8.25 -27.84
C LEU A 844 -27.54 -9.56 -28.49
N LYS A 845 -26.91 -9.93 -29.59
CA LYS A 845 -27.18 -11.20 -30.29
C LYS A 845 -26.01 -12.16 -30.13
N PHE A 846 -26.34 -13.42 -29.85
CA PHE A 846 -25.39 -14.50 -29.64
C PHE A 846 -25.63 -15.60 -30.67
N GLN A 847 -24.70 -15.74 -31.62
CA GLN A 847 -24.84 -16.66 -32.75
C GLN A 847 -23.74 -17.71 -32.73
N ALA A 848 -24.09 -18.98 -32.95
CA ALA A 848 -23.11 -20.05 -33.10
C ALA A 848 -22.26 -19.86 -34.37
N ASP A 849 -20.95 -20.02 -34.23
CA ASP A 849 -19.96 -20.05 -35.32
C ASP A 849 -19.40 -21.47 -35.44
N GLY A 850 -20.02 -22.26 -36.32
CA GLY A 850 -19.91 -23.71 -36.37
C GLY A 850 -20.81 -24.42 -35.34
N ASP A 851 -20.83 -25.76 -35.40
CA ASP A 851 -21.56 -26.57 -34.42
C ASP A 851 -20.97 -26.39 -33.02
N CYS A 852 -21.83 -25.97 -32.08
CA CYS A 852 -21.47 -25.64 -30.71
C CYS A 852 -22.14 -26.57 -29.71
N ARG A 853 -21.47 -26.80 -28.59
CA ARG A 853 -22.06 -27.42 -27.39
C ARG A 853 -22.03 -26.41 -26.26
N LEU A 854 -23.19 -26.15 -25.69
CA LEU A 854 -23.40 -25.16 -24.66
C LEU A 854 -23.91 -25.83 -23.39
N PHE A 855 -23.52 -25.32 -22.23
CA PHE A 855 -24.18 -25.63 -20.98
C PHE A 855 -25.18 -24.54 -20.63
N ARG A 856 -26.33 -24.96 -20.13
CA ARG A 856 -27.37 -24.13 -19.57
C ARG A 856 -27.34 -24.20 -18.04
N LEU A 857 -27.32 -23.05 -17.39
CA LEU A 857 -27.35 -22.91 -15.94
C LEU A 857 -28.53 -22.03 -15.50
N PRO A 858 -29.50 -22.59 -14.74
CA PRO A 858 -30.58 -21.79 -14.15
C PRO A 858 -30.05 -20.71 -13.21
N TRP A 859 -30.72 -19.55 -13.16
CA TRP A 859 -30.35 -18.47 -12.24
C TRP A 859 -30.51 -18.82 -10.76
N GLN A 860 -31.42 -19.76 -10.45
CA GLN A 860 -31.69 -20.16 -9.07
C GLN A 860 -30.43 -20.73 -8.43
N GLY A 861 -29.98 -20.13 -7.31
CA GLY A 861 -28.80 -20.57 -6.57
C GLY A 861 -27.45 -20.05 -7.09
N LEU A 862 -27.39 -19.42 -8.28
CA LEU A 862 -26.17 -18.73 -8.76
C LEU A 862 -25.93 -17.42 -8.02
N LEU A 863 -27.02 -16.71 -7.70
CA LEU A 863 -27.01 -15.34 -7.19
C LEU A 863 -26.88 -15.26 -5.66
N ASP A 864 -27.00 -16.42 -5.01
CA ASP A 864 -26.69 -16.55 -3.59
C ASP A 864 -25.18 -16.43 -3.36
N ALA A 865 -24.36 -16.55 -4.41
CA ALA A 865 -22.90 -16.38 -4.37
C ALA A 865 -22.49 -14.95 -4.75
N PRO A 866 -22.03 -14.13 -3.77
CA PRO A 866 -21.63 -12.75 -4.00
C PRO A 866 -20.57 -12.57 -5.09
N ILE A 867 -19.56 -13.46 -5.16
CA ILE A 867 -18.51 -13.40 -6.19
C ILE A 867 -19.05 -13.56 -7.62
N ILE A 868 -20.06 -14.42 -7.82
CA ILE A 868 -20.65 -14.63 -9.15
C ILE A 868 -21.41 -13.38 -9.57
N HIS A 869 -22.21 -12.83 -8.66
CA HIS A 869 -22.91 -11.57 -8.90
C HIS A 869 -21.93 -10.43 -9.23
N TRP A 870 -20.83 -10.33 -8.49
CA TRP A 870 -19.78 -9.35 -8.71
C TRP A 870 -19.16 -9.46 -10.12
N LYS A 871 -18.72 -10.67 -10.50
CA LYS A 871 -18.11 -10.93 -11.81
C LYS A 871 -19.08 -10.67 -12.97
N MET A 872 -20.38 -10.88 -12.75
CA MET A 872 -21.42 -10.55 -13.73
C MET A 872 -21.58 -9.03 -13.91
N LEU A 873 -21.54 -8.25 -12.83
CA LEU A 873 -21.56 -6.79 -12.92
C LEU A 873 -20.35 -6.26 -13.71
N GLU A 874 -19.15 -6.78 -13.41
CA GLU A 874 -17.91 -6.41 -14.10
C GLU A 874 -17.98 -6.65 -15.61
N ILE A 875 -18.41 -7.86 -16.03
CA ILE A 875 -18.49 -8.16 -17.45
C ILE A 875 -19.61 -7.37 -18.14
N SER A 876 -20.73 -7.12 -17.45
CA SER A 876 -21.85 -6.37 -18.01
C SER A 876 -21.43 -4.94 -18.32
N GLU A 877 -20.73 -4.29 -17.38
CA GLU A 877 -20.20 -2.93 -17.55
C GLU A 877 -19.18 -2.88 -18.70
N LYS A 878 -18.27 -3.86 -18.77
CA LYS A 878 -17.32 -3.97 -19.88
C LYS A 878 -18.03 -4.06 -21.24
N ARG A 879 -19.08 -4.89 -21.33
CA ARG A 879 -19.86 -5.07 -22.55
C ARG A 879 -20.67 -3.82 -22.92
N SER A 880 -21.23 -3.08 -21.96
CA SER A 880 -21.94 -1.82 -22.24
C SER A 880 -21.03 -0.77 -22.86
N ARG A 881 -19.78 -0.72 -22.40
CA ARG A 881 -18.80 0.24 -22.90
C ARG A 881 -18.28 -0.13 -24.28
N LEU A 882 -18.19 -1.43 -24.59
CA LEU A 882 -17.87 -1.92 -25.94
C LEU A 882 -18.97 -1.60 -26.96
N SER A 883 -20.24 -1.69 -26.59
CA SER A 883 -21.38 -1.40 -27.48
C SER A 883 -21.70 0.09 -27.63
N GLY A 884 -20.91 1.00 -27.05
CA GLY A 884 -21.16 2.44 -27.12
C GLY A 884 -22.40 2.92 -26.35
N ALA A 885 -23.09 2.02 -25.64
CA ALA A 885 -24.24 2.33 -24.80
C ALA A 885 -23.76 2.94 -23.47
N SER A 886 -23.43 4.24 -23.50
CA SER A 886 -23.33 5.01 -22.26
C SER A 886 -24.65 4.88 -21.50
N SER A 887 -24.58 4.45 -20.24
CA SER A 887 -25.72 4.37 -19.33
C SER A 887 -26.34 5.75 -19.16
N LYS A 888 -27.28 6.10 -20.04
CA LYS A 888 -28.27 7.15 -19.80
C LYS A 888 -29.32 6.61 -18.83
N THR A 889 -28.89 6.26 -17.63
CA THR A 889 -29.79 6.26 -16.47
C THR A 889 -29.69 7.66 -15.89
N ASP A 890 -30.45 8.58 -16.50
CA ASP A 890 -30.87 9.79 -15.82
C ASP A 890 -31.59 9.36 -14.53
N CYS A 891 -30.90 9.46 -13.40
CA CYS A 891 -31.53 9.48 -12.08
C CYS A 891 -32.32 10.79 -11.97
N THR A 892 -33.47 10.83 -12.64
CA THR A 892 -34.50 11.83 -12.41
C THR A 892 -35.81 11.11 -12.14
N LEU A 893 -36.37 11.41 -10.95
CA LEU A 893 -37.77 11.23 -10.49
C LEU A 893 -38.06 9.82 -9.90
N HIS A 894 -38.61 9.66 -8.69
CA HIS A 894 -39.63 10.46 -7.99
C HIS A 894 -39.39 10.55 -6.47
N SER A 895 -39.92 11.64 -5.92
CA SER A 895 -40.20 12.00 -4.51
C SER A 895 -40.29 10.89 -3.47
#